data_AF-A0AAD5X030-F1
#
_entry.id   AF-A0AAD5X030-F1
#
_cell.length_a   1.000
_cell.length_b   1.000
_cell.length_c   1.000
_cell.angle_alpha   90.00
_cell.angle_beta   90.00
_cell.angle_gamma   90.00
#
_symmetry.space_group_name_H-M   'P 1'
#
loop_
_entity.id
_entity.type
_entity.pdbx_description
1 polymer ?
#
loop_
_entity_poly.entity_id
_entity_poly.type
_entity_poly.pdbx_seq_one_letter_code
_entity_poly.pdbx_strand_id
1 'polypeptide(L)'
;MRATSAALVLGGLPAVLALAVPPAHKSVIVVTDNDYNTDPHTWLAIKDDRLPYSSARKICAEYDEDVATLPTSSLQSAALIALQKAGIEEAWISVPYKSCTAFNTKGKKGAVSTQPCSKNLPVLCNNNAFPTTRENLANGVEPSVKVTPPAGPILGGRDNYAFRFTGIPYASPPIGSRRFALPVLPPKFKTPFPALKYAPQCPAPYYSTPNVDPTHWDEDCLYINIHTPRVGTDSKLLPVLFWIHGGALVGGGIADLSDNLGNFVSRNQVVLVAVQYRLGMFGWLGDNKSVPQNLGLHDMVLALKWINQNIPYFSGDTSRVTIAGQSAGAYAVRALINTPSAKNLFHKAVVHSDIQFQYWSSGLASNITAKAMEGLGCDEVECLRGKSVQDILAAGAAGVGAFPLQTWGIVMPTLDGKLVDRQFYDSVKSGKFNKVPFINTNMNDDSGFAPLLTSPVTVEAAESFLTLVTGSADLAKMVTSVPYYKFNTSAEADNSLAFHRAFTNLMFACPARYLTKLMNKQGVPARVAEWRWGGPGPAKTQLCNYKDYWCHNDDLPILWGNNTLGGTTPSAIDRRVQRVVGDLWTAFGGSSPSELKKDKIAGIKWPVSDVEGSSGLVINKDMEEEVGDFADERCDEFDRAGAYSFLRGYATA
;
A
#
# COMPACT_ATOMS: atom_id res chain seq x y z
N MET A 1 -34.46 -54.55 -20.82
CA MET A 1 -34.04 -54.25 -22.22
C MET A 1 -34.67 -52.90 -22.57
N ARG A 2 -33.99 -51.82 -22.96
CA ARG A 2 -32.62 -51.53 -23.40
C ARG A 2 -32.19 -50.18 -22.78
N ALA A 3 -30.90 -50.06 -22.51
CA ALA A 3 -30.22 -48.84 -22.11
C ALA A 3 -30.03 -47.90 -23.32
N THR A 4 -30.08 -46.59 -23.07
CA THR A 4 -29.42 -45.58 -23.91
C THR A 4 -28.80 -44.53 -23.00
N SER A 5 -27.47 -44.50 -23.04
CA SER A 5 -26.55 -43.68 -22.26
C SER A 5 -26.62 -42.21 -22.66
N ALA A 6 -26.70 -41.32 -21.67
CA ALA A 6 -26.39 -39.90 -21.83
C ALA A 6 -24.87 -39.73 -21.77
N ALA A 7 -24.27 -39.20 -22.83
CA ALA A 7 -22.86 -38.88 -22.89
C ALA A 7 -22.58 -37.61 -22.06
N LEU A 8 -21.77 -37.76 -21.01
CA LEU A 8 -21.14 -36.68 -20.27
C LEU A 8 -20.19 -35.94 -21.22
N VAL A 9 -20.45 -34.66 -21.49
CA VAL A 9 -19.44 -33.75 -22.04
C VAL A 9 -18.54 -33.33 -20.88
N LEU A 10 -17.44 -34.06 -20.70
CA LEU A 10 -16.32 -33.63 -19.88
C LEU A 10 -15.65 -32.44 -20.61
N GLY A 11 -15.95 -31.23 -20.14
CA GLY A 11 -15.15 -30.05 -20.46
C GLY A 11 -13.73 -30.28 -19.98
N GLY A 12 -12.79 -30.41 -20.93
CA GLY A 12 -11.38 -30.54 -20.63
C GLY A 12 -10.88 -29.31 -19.88
N LEU A 13 -10.35 -29.52 -18.67
CA LEU A 13 -9.42 -28.58 -18.06
C LEU A 13 -8.27 -28.34 -19.04
N PRO A 14 -7.83 -27.09 -19.29
CA PRO A 14 -6.59 -26.88 -20.00
C PRO A 14 -5.50 -27.55 -19.17
N ALA A 15 -4.74 -28.45 -19.80
CA ALA A 15 -3.60 -29.08 -19.18
C ALA A 15 -2.63 -27.98 -18.76
N VAL A 16 -2.50 -27.75 -17.44
CA VAL A 16 -1.39 -26.99 -16.89
C VAL A 16 -0.16 -27.80 -17.27
N LEU A 17 0.57 -27.36 -18.31
CA LEU A 17 1.91 -27.88 -18.55
C LEU A 17 2.67 -27.68 -17.25
N ALA A 18 3.13 -28.76 -16.64
CA ALA A 18 4.10 -28.70 -15.57
C ALA A 18 5.39 -28.11 -16.17
N LEU A 19 5.48 -26.78 -16.22
CA LEU A 19 6.70 -26.08 -16.56
C LEU A 19 7.76 -26.54 -15.56
N ALA A 20 8.92 -26.95 -16.08
CA ALA A 20 10.05 -27.33 -15.26
C ALA A 20 10.36 -26.16 -14.33
N VAL A 21 10.11 -26.34 -13.03
CA VAL A 21 10.38 -25.31 -12.04
C VAL A 21 11.91 -25.14 -11.96
N PRO A 22 12.47 -23.95 -12.26
CA PRO A 22 13.90 -23.76 -12.22
C PRO A 22 14.45 -24.12 -10.83
N PRO A 23 15.67 -24.67 -10.74
CA PRO A 23 16.34 -24.85 -9.46
C PRO A 23 16.49 -23.51 -8.73
N ALA A 24 16.58 -23.56 -7.40
CA ALA A 24 16.71 -22.36 -6.58
C ALA A 24 18.11 -21.76 -6.74
N HIS A 25 18.27 -20.84 -7.69
CA HIS A 25 19.46 -20.02 -7.82
C HIS A 25 19.59 -19.05 -6.64
N LYS A 26 20.83 -18.71 -6.29
CA LYS A 26 21.10 -17.87 -5.11
C LYS A 26 20.54 -16.45 -5.23
N SER A 27 20.55 -15.89 -6.44
CA SER A 27 20.07 -14.53 -6.71
C SER A 27 19.71 -14.36 -8.19
N VAL A 28 18.43 -14.13 -8.44
CA VAL A 28 17.83 -13.91 -9.77
C VAL A 28 17.18 -12.55 -9.73
N ILE A 29 17.55 -11.67 -10.68
CA ILE A 29 17.12 -10.27 -10.68
C ILE A 29 16.49 -9.95 -12.03
N VAL A 30 15.28 -9.39 -12.03
CA VAL A 30 14.76 -8.68 -13.19
C VAL A 30 15.42 -7.31 -13.24
N VAL A 31 16.17 -7.05 -14.32
CA VAL A 31 16.81 -5.77 -14.59
C VAL A 31 16.09 -5.11 -15.74
N THR A 32 15.50 -3.95 -15.48
CA THR A 32 14.81 -3.15 -16.49
C THR A 32 15.41 -1.75 -16.50
N ASP A 33 15.64 -1.17 -17.67
CA ASP A 33 15.98 0.25 -17.82
C ASP A 33 14.73 1.16 -17.73
N ASN A 34 13.96 0.94 -16.66
CA ASN A 34 12.68 1.61 -16.48
C ASN A 34 12.82 2.98 -15.81
N ASP A 35 12.50 4.03 -16.55
CA ASP A 35 12.28 5.39 -16.04
C ASP A 35 10.81 5.84 -16.21
N TYR A 36 9.91 4.84 -16.20
CA TYR A 36 8.51 4.90 -16.61
C TYR A 36 8.32 5.20 -18.10
N ASN A 37 9.30 4.82 -18.93
CA ASN A 37 9.23 4.95 -20.39
C ASN A 37 8.42 3.80 -21.01
N THR A 38 7.95 4.00 -22.25
CA THR A 38 7.03 3.08 -22.93
C THR A 38 7.70 1.87 -23.60
N ASP A 39 9.03 1.87 -23.76
CA ASP A 39 9.77 0.79 -24.42
C ASP A 39 11.08 0.45 -23.66
N PRO A 40 10.97 -0.21 -22.49
CA PRO A 40 12.15 -0.58 -21.71
C PRO A 40 12.73 -1.92 -22.15
N HIS A 41 14.06 -1.99 -22.22
CA HIS A 41 14.80 -3.24 -22.33
C HIS A 41 14.87 -3.95 -20.97
N THR A 42 14.61 -5.26 -20.99
CA THR A 42 14.51 -6.06 -19.77
C THR A 42 15.38 -7.30 -19.89
N TRP A 43 15.98 -7.70 -18.77
CA TRP A 43 16.89 -8.84 -18.69
C TRP A 43 16.74 -9.59 -17.38
N LEU A 44 17.11 -10.87 -17.37
CA LEU A 44 17.33 -11.62 -16.15
C LEU A 44 18.82 -11.70 -15.83
N ALA A 45 19.22 -11.18 -14.67
CA ALA A 45 20.58 -11.34 -14.18
C ALA A 45 20.63 -12.47 -13.15
N ILE A 46 21.43 -13.50 -13.44
CA ILE A 46 21.77 -14.56 -12.48
C ILE A 46 23.12 -14.18 -11.87
N LYS A 47 23.04 -13.56 -10.70
CA LYS A 47 24.12 -12.73 -10.18
C LYS A 47 25.20 -13.52 -9.44
N ASP A 48 24.78 -14.42 -8.55
CA ASP A 48 25.69 -15.02 -7.57
C ASP A 48 26.24 -16.38 -8.00
N ASP A 49 25.63 -17.01 -9.01
CA ASP A 49 26.13 -18.24 -9.61
C ASP A 49 27.15 -17.90 -10.70
N ARG A 50 28.39 -17.65 -10.28
CA ARG A 50 29.51 -17.32 -11.18
C ARG A 50 30.05 -18.58 -11.84
N LEU A 51 29.92 -18.68 -13.15
CA LEU A 51 30.15 -19.93 -13.88
C LEU A 51 30.85 -19.72 -15.23
N PRO A 52 31.43 -20.78 -15.83
CA PRO A 52 31.95 -20.73 -17.19
C PRO A 52 30.84 -20.46 -18.21
N TYR A 53 31.20 -19.92 -19.38
CA TYR A 53 30.24 -19.51 -20.41
C TYR A 53 29.33 -20.66 -20.91
N SER A 54 29.83 -21.90 -20.95
CA SER A 54 29.03 -23.07 -21.33
C SER A 54 27.92 -23.40 -20.34
N SER A 55 28.12 -23.09 -19.05
CA SER A 55 27.11 -23.30 -17.99
C SER A 55 26.11 -22.15 -17.95
N ALA A 56 26.55 -20.93 -18.27
CA ALA A 56 25.69 -19.75 -18.39
C ALA A 56 24.51 -19.97 -19.37
N ARG A 57 24.75 -20.63 -20.51
CA ARG A 57 23.70 -21.00 -21.48
C ARG A 57 22.66 -21.95 -20.91
N LYS A 58 23.08 -22.93 -20.10
CA LYS A 58 22.18 -23.90 -19.48
C LYS A 58 21.25 -23.22 -18.48
N ILE A 59 21.79 -22.31 -17.68
CA ILE A 59 21.00 -21.56 -16.69
C ILE A 59 19.96 -20.67 -17.35
N CYS A 60 20.30 -19.93 -18.40
CA CYS A 60 19.28 -19.14 -19.09
C CYS A 60 18.15 -20.03 -19.63
N ALA A 61 18.49 -21.21 -20.19
CA ALA A 61 17.51 -22.15 -20.69
C ALA A 61 16.60 -22.74 -19.59
N GLU A 62 17.04 -22.78 -18.32
CA GLU A 62 16.18 -23.16 -17.19
C GLU A 62 15.05 -22.14 -16.94
N TYR A 63 15.21 -20.90 -17.40
CA TYR A 63 14.20 -19.85 -17.36
C TYR A 63 13.42 -19.69 -18.68
N ASP A 64 13.63 -20.59 -19.65
CA ASP A 64 13.14 -20.48 -21.02
C ASP A 64 13.68 -19.22 -21.74
N GLU A 65 14.97 -18.92 -21.51
CA GLU A 65 15.64 -17.75 -22.07
C GLU A 65 16.99 -18.11 -22.69
N ASP A 66 17.46 -17.26 -23.60
CA ASP A 66 18.83 -17.31 -24.11
C ASP A 66 19.74 -16.33 -23.36
N VAL A 67 21.06 -16.54 -23.47
CA VAL A 67 22.04 -15.54 -23.01
C VAL A 67 21.80 -14.22 -23.76
N ALA A 68 21.71 -13.13 -23.01
CA ALA A 68 21.29 -11.83 -23.50
C ALA A 68 22.16 -11.33 -24.66
N THR A 69 21.53 -10.84 -25.73
CA THR A 69 22.24 -10.16 -26.81
C THR A 69 22.21 -8.66 -26.55
N LEU A 70 23.35 -8.08 -26.16
CA LEU A 70 23.49 -6.64 -25.99
C LEU A 70 24.02 -6.00 -27.28
N PRO A 71 23.66 -4.73 -27.58
CA PRO A 71 24.22 -4.02 -28.72
C PRO A 71 25.76 -4.04 -28.71
N THR A 72 26.38 -4.18 -29.88
CA THR A 72 27.85 -4.15 -30.01
C THR A 72 28.43 -2.74 -29.90
N SER A 73 27.60 -1.71 -30.04
CA SER A 73 27.88 -0.33 -29.62
C SER A 73 27.63 -0.20 -28.12
N SER A 74 28.40 0.66 -27.44
CA SER A 74 28.28 0.87 -25.99
C SER A 74 26.82 0.93 -25.52
N LEU A 75 26.51 0.21 -24.43
CA LEU A 75 25.18 0.24 -23.81
C LEU A 75 24.68 1.67 -23.64
N GLN A 76 23.38 1.88 -23.88
CA GLN A 76 22.74 3.15 -23.55
C GLN A 76 22.93 3.46 -22.06
N SER A 77 23.04 4.75 -21.72
CA SER A 77 23.27 5.19 -20.34
C SER A 77 22.24 4.63 -19.36
N ALA A 78 20.98 4.49 -19.77
CA ALA A 78 19.90 3.96 -18.93
C ALA A 78 20.11 2.47 -18.58
N ALA A 79 20.42 1.63 -19.57
CA ALA A 79 20.76 0.21 -19.36
C ALA A 79 21.97 0.04 -18.44
N LEU A 80 23.00 0.89 -18.61
CA LEU A 80 24.18 0.88 -17.74
C LEU A 80 23.81 1.21 -16.29
N ILE A 81 22.98 2.24 -16.07
CA ILE A 81 22.50 2.63 -14.74
C ILE A 81 21.66 1.51 -14.10
N ALA A 82 20.77 0.87 -14.86
CA ALA A 82 19.95 -0.23 -14.35
C ALA A 82 20.80 -1.42 -13.89
N LEU A 83 21.78 -1.82 -14.70
CA LEU A 83 22.73 -2.89 -14.36
C LEU A 83 23.58 -2.52 -13.13
N GLN A 84 24.06 -1.29 -13.04
CA GLN A 84 24.81 -0.81 -11.87
C GLN A 84 23.94 -0.76 -10.60
N LYS A 85 22.68 -0.32 -10.70
CA LYS A 85 21.71 -0.35 -9.58
C LYS A 85 21.43 -1.79 -9.11
N ALA A 86 21.35 -2.75 -10.03
CA ALA A 86 21.27 -4.17 -9.71
C ALA A 86 22.58 -4.76 -9.13
N GLY A 87 23.67 -3.98 -9.16
CA GLY A 87 25.01 -4.38 -8.72
C GLY A 87 25.69 -5.36 -9.67
N ILE A 88 25.41 -5.26 -10.96
CA ILE A 88 26.01 -6.06 -12.03
C ILE A 88 27.17 -5.27 -12.66
N GLU A 89 28.38 -5.68 -12.32
CA GLU A 89 29.60 -5.02 -12.79
C GLU A 89 30.15 -5.64 -14.09
N GLU A 90 30.06 -6.95 -14.20
CA GLU A 90 30.52 -7.73 -15.34
C GLU A 90 29.64 -8.98 -15.45
N ALA A 91 29.19 -9.33 -16.65
CA ALA A 91 28.42 -10.55 -16.88
C ALA A 91 28.59 -11.11 -18.30
N TRP A 92 28.34 -12.40 -18.45
CA TRP A 92 28.27 -13.09 -19.73
C TRP A 92 27.11 -12.57 -20.58
N ILE A 93 27.40 -12.34 -21.87
CA ILE A 93 26.45 -11.98 -22.92
C ILE A 93 26.72 -12.75 -24.21
N SER A 94 25.77 -12.72 -25.13
CA SER A 94 25.88 -13.26 -26.48
C SER A 94 26.14 -12.12 -27.47
N VAL A 95 27.10 -12.34 -28.38
CA VAL A 95 27.37 -11.44 -29.52
C VAL A 95 27.49 -12.30 -30.77
N PRO A 96 26.87 -11.92 -31.90
CA PRO A 96 26.99 -12.67 -33.14
C PRO A 96 28.45 -12.93 -33.52
N TYR A 97 28.75 -14.18 -33.91
CA TYR A 97 30.06 -14.61 -34.42
C TYR A 97 31.24 -14.57 -33.44
N LYS A 98 31.01 -14.30 -32.14
CA LYS A 98 32.04 -14.37 -31.09
C LYS A 98 31.67 -15.35 -29.99
N SER A 99 32.59 -16.24 -29.62
CA SER A 99 32.44 -17.13 -28.46
C SER A 99 32.93 -16.42 -27.19
N CYS A 100 32.20 -16.59 -26.08
CA CYS A 100 32.59 -16.16 -24.72
C CYS A 100 32.88 -14.66 -24.57
N THR A 101 31.81 -13.86 -24.60
CA THR A 101 31.90 -12.40 -24.50
C THR A 101 31.26 -11.92 -23.21
N ALA A 102 31.87 -10.95 -22.54
CA ALA A 102 31.32 -10.29 -21.36
C ALA A 102 31.19 -8.78 -21.57
N PHE A 103 30.19 -8.17 -20.95
CA PHE A 103 30.12 -6.72 -20.81
C PHE A 103 30.69 -6.29 -19.46
N ASN A 104 31.18 -5.05 -19.39
CA ASN A 104 31.68 -4.45 -18.16
C ASN A 104 31.06 -3.06 -17.96
N THR A 105 30.52 -2.80 -16.76
CA THR A 105 29.89 -1.53 -16.39
C THR A 105 30.83 -0.56 -15.66
N LYS A 106 32.06 -0.98 -15.32
CA LYS A 106 33.12 -0.12 -14.75
C LYS A 106 33.91 0.59 -15.86
N GLY A 107 34.09 1.90 -15.72
CA GLY A 107 34.87 2.73 -16.65
C GLY A 107 34.05 3.35 -17.80
N LYS A 108 34.70 3.72 -18.92
CA LYS A 108 34.03 4.39 -20.05
C LYS A 108 33.19 3.38 -20.87
N LYS A 109 31.85 3.53 -20.81
CA LYS A 109 30.86 3.13 -21.84
C LYS A 109 30.55 1.62 -22.03
N GLY A 110 30.17 0.87 -20.99
CA GLY A 110 29.52 -0.44 -21.16
C GLY A 110 30.26 -1.38 -22.13
N ALA A 111 31.59 -1.47 -21.95
CA ALA A 111 32.48 -2.06 -22.94
C ALA A 111 32.25 -3.57 -23.04
N VAL A 112 32.21 -4.07 -24.27
CA VAL A 112 32.07 -5.48 -24.59
C VAL A 112 33.44 -6.05 -24.96
N SER A 113 33.85 -7.14 -24.31
CA SER A 113 35.18 -7.74 -24.51
C SER A 113 35.11 -9.26 -24.52
N THR A 114 36.00 -9.87 -25.31
CA THR A 114 36.22 -11.32 -25.26
C THR A 114 36.91 -11.68 -23.95
N GLN A 115 36.44 -12.74 -23.29
CA GLN A 115 37.03 -13.25 -22.05
C GLN A 115 37.36 -14.75 -22.23
N PRO A 116 38.31 -15.31 -21.45
CA PRO A 116 38.50 -16.75 -21.41
C PRO A 116 37.18 -17.46 -21.03
N CYS A 117 36.73 -18.44 -21.83
CA CYS A 117 35.47 -19.16 -21.59
C CYS A 117 35.37 -19.85 -20.22
N SER A 118 36.52 -20.14 -19.60
CA SER A 118 36.66 -20.74 -18.27
C SER A 118 36.53 -19.73 -17.12
N LYS A 119 36.46 -18.42 -17.41
CA LYS A 119 36.24 -17.39 -16.39
C LYS A 119 34.88 -17.61 -15.73
N ASN A 120 34.81 -17.44 -14.42
CA ASN A 120 33.54 -17.54 -13.70
C ASN A 120 32.92 -16.14 -13.57
N LEU A 121 31.84 -15.90 -14.32
CA LEU A 121 31.10 -14.65 -14.30
C LEU A 121 29.61 -14.90 -14.05
N PRO A 122 28.89 -13.90 -13.52
CA PRO A 122 27.43 -13.84 -13.62
C PRO A 122 26.98 -13.91 -15.07
N VAL A 123 25.70 -14.24 -15.32
CA VAL A 123 25.12 -14.23 -16.67
C VAL A 123 23.93 -13.28 -16.75
N LEU A 124 23.83 -12.59 -17.88
CA LEU A 124 22.62 -11.88 -18.28
C LEU A 124 21.89 -12.74 -19.31
N CYS A 125 20.63 -13.05 -19.04
CA CYS A 125 19.72 -13.72 -19.96
C CYS A 125 18.72 -12.71 -20.53
N ASN A 126 18.14 -13.02 -21.67
CA ASN A 126 16.96 -12.30 -22.14
C ASN A 126 15.84 -12.38 -21.08
N ASN A 127 14.88 -11.45 -21.15
CA ASN A 127 13.63 -11.54 -20.43
C ASN A 127 12.50 -11.30 -21.42
N ASN A 128 12.08 -12.37 -22.09
CA ASN A 128 11.02 -12.34 -23.09
C ASN A 128 9.61 -12.50 -22.47
N ALA A 129 9.51 -12.52 -21.14
CA ALA A 129 8.24 -12.50 -20.44
C ALA A 129 7.44 -11.25 -20.83
N PHE A 130 6.15 -11.40 -21.11
CA PHE A 130 5.29 -10.28 -21.46
C PHE A 130 4.90 -9.49 -20.20
N PRO A 131 4.62 -8.18 -20.32
CA PRO A 131 4.04 -7.43 -19.22
C PRO A 131 2.72 -8.07 -18.78
N THR A 132 2.60 -8.28 -17.48
CA THR A 132 1.37 -8.79 -16.89
C THR A 132 0.25 -7.77 -16.96
N THR A 133 -0.91 -8.22 -17.44
CA THR A 133 -2.20 -7.53 -17.31
C THR A 133 -3.14 -8.37 -16.45
N ARG A 134 -4.20 -7.78 -15.88
CA ARG A 134 -5.26 -8.56 -15.21
C ARG A 134 -5.82 -9.68 -16.09
N GLU A 135 -5.98 -9.41 -17.38
CA GLU A 135 -6.48 -10.37 -18.37
C GLU A 135 -5.51 -11.55 -18.57
N ASN A 136 -4.21 -11.27 -18.69
CA ASN A 136 -3.20 -12.32 -18.86
C ASN A 136 -2.97 -13.13 -17.57
N LEU A 137 -3.16 -12.53 -16.38
CA LEU A 137 -3.14 -13.25 -15.09
C LEU A 137 -4.26 -14.29 -14.98
N ALA A 138 -5.47 -13.92 -15.40
CA ALA A 138 -6.62 -14.83 -15.38
C ALA A 138 -6.35 -16.09 -16.23
N ASN A 139 -5.56 -15.94 -17.30
CA ASN A 139 -5.23 -16.99 -18.26
C ASN A 139 -3.97 -17.80 -17.88
N GLY A 140 -3.22 -17.42 -16.83
CA GLY A 140 -2.11 -18.21 -16.29
C GLY A 140 -0.89 -18.36 -17.22
N VAL A 141 -0.60 -17.35 -18.05
CA VAL A 141 0.36 -17.42 -19.17
C VAL A 141 1.79 -17.04 -18.78
N GLU A 142 2.10 -16.86 -17.49
CA GLU A 142 3.40 -16.32 -17.06
C GLU A 142 4.47 -17.41 -16.87
N PRO A 143 5.73 -17.16 -17.30
CA PRO A 143 6.88 -17.94 -16.88
C PRO A 143 6.94 -18.01 -15.35
N SER A 144 7.21 -19.21 -14.80
CA SER A 144 7.10 -19.44 -13.35
C SER A 144 8.46 -19.39 -12.64
N VAL A 145 8.43 -19.03 -11.35
CA VAL A 145 9.59 -19.07 -10.45
C VAL A 145 9.20 -19.68 -9.11
N LYS A 146 10.13 -20.39 -8.45
CA LYS A 146 9.88 -20.98 -7.13
C LYS A 146 10.80 -20.41 -6.07
N VAL A 147 10.22 -20.09 -4.92
CA VAL A 147 10.93 -19.79 -3.68
C VAL A 147 10.55 -20.81 -2.60
N THR A 148 11.41 -21.01 -1.60
CA THR A 148 11.15 -21.98 -0.50
C THR A 148 11.38 -21.33 0.87
N PRO A 149 10.50 -20.40 1.28
CA PRO A 149 10.53 -19.80 2.62
C PRO A 149 10.14 -20.80 3.72
N PRO A 150 10.25 -20.43 5.02
CA PRO A 150 9.82 -21.27 6.13
C PRO A 150 8.35 -21.70 6.11
N ALA A 151 7.49 -20.95 5.42
CA ALA A 151 6.10 -21.30 5.14
C ALA A 151 5.94 -22.49 4.18
N GLY A 152 7.01 -22.92 3.48
CA GLY A 152 6.99 -23.99 2.47
C GLY A 152 7.23 -23.45 1.06
N PRO A 153 7.34 -24.34 0.05
CA PRO A 153 7.59 -23.93 -1.34
C PRO A 153 6.41 -23.15 -1.92
N ILE A 154 6.70 -22.06 -2.63
CA ILE A 154 5.72 -21.19 -3.28
C ILE A 154 6.16 -20.96 -4.73
N LEU A 155 5.23 -21.14 -5.65
CA LEU A 155 5.37 -20.89 -7.08
C LEU A 155 4.75 -19.52 -7.40
N GLY A 156 5.52 -18.61 -7.99
CA GLY A 156 5.07 -17.30 -8.47
C GLY A 156 5.31 -17.13 -9.97
N GLY A 157 4.81 -16.02 -10.50
CA GLY A 157 4.99 -15.59 -11.88
C GLY A 157 6.18 -14.65 -12.05
N ARG A 158 6.64 -14.54 -13.29
CA ARG A 158 7.67 -13.59 -13.74
C ARG A 158 7.12 -12.83 -14.94
N ASP A 159 7.21 -11.50 -14.89
CA ASP A 159 6.93 -10.62 -16.02
C ASP A 159 8.18 -9.83 -16.44
N ASN A 160 8.01 -8.89 -17.37
CA ASN A 160 9.10 -8.06 -17.87
C ASN A 160 9.70 -7.11 -16.81
N TYR A 161 8.99 -6.86 -15.71
CA TYR A 161 9.38 -5.91 -14.67
C TYR A 161 9.73 -6.57 -13.34
N ALA A 162 9.07 -7.64 -12.93
CA ALA A 162 9.19 -8.20 -11.59
C ALA A 162 8.78 -9.68 -11.49
N PHE A 163 9.10 -10.26 -10.33
CA PHE A 163 8.47 -11.48 -9.85
C PHE A 163 7.21 -11.13 -9.04
N ARG A 164 6.17 -11.93 -9.23
CA ARG A 164 4.84 -11.74 -8.62
C ARG A 164 4.43 -13.02 -7.89
N PHE A 165 3.98 -12.86 -6.65
CA PHE A 165 3.41 -13.94 -5.87
C PHE A 165 2.08 -13.44 -5.30
N THR A 166 0.98 -13.85 -5.91
CA THR A 166 -0.36 -13.35 -5.59
C THR A 166 -1.18 -14.40 -4.84
N GLY A 167 -1.98 -13.94 -3.88
CA GLY A 167 -2.86 -14.82 -3.13
C GLY A 167 -2.14 -15.81 -2.21
N ILE A 168 -1.06 -15.40 -1.53
CA ILE A 168 -0.41 -16.24 -0.51
C ILE A 168 -1.18 -16.12 0.81
N PRO A 169 -1.71 -17.22 1.39
CA PRO A 169 -2.38 -17.15 2.68
C PRO A 169 -1.37 -16.88 3.80
N TYR A 170 -1.61 -15.83 4.60
CA TYR A 170 -0.80 -15.56 5.80
C TYR A 170 -1.50 -16.01 7.08
N ALA A 171 -2.79 -16.37 7.00
CA ALA A 171 -3.59 -16.93 8.08
C ALA A 171 -4.40 -18.14 7.60
N SER A 172 -4.85 -18.97 8.54
CA SER A 172 -5.90 -19.96 8.26
C SER A 172 -7.23 -19.24 7.95
N PRO A 173 -8.05 -19.75 7.00
CA PRO A 173 -9.32 -19.12 6.62
C PRO A 173 -10.22 -18.83 7.83
N PRO A 174 -10.75 -17.61 7.98
CA PRO A 174 -11.60 -17.24 9.11
C PRO A 174 -13.08 -17.64 8.89
N ILE A 175 -13.33 -18.85 8.41
CA ILE A 175 -14.67 -19.38 8.07
C ILE A 175 -15.19 -20.38 9.11
N GLY A 176 -16.50 -20.66 9.08
CA GLY A 176 -17.13 -21.65 9.94
C GLY A 176 -16.90 -21.34 11.43
N SER A 177 -16.36 -22.30 12.19
CA SER A 177 -16.02 -22.10 13.60
C SER A 177 -14.93 -21.06 13.86
N ARG A 178 -14.16 -20.67 12.83
CA ARG A 178 -13.16 -19.60 12.91
C ARG A 178 -13.70 -18.23 12.54
N ARG A 179 -14.96 -18.13 12.08
CA ARG A 179 -15.60 -16.82 11.86
C ARG A 179 -15.66 -16.07 13.20
N PHE A 180 -15.27 -14.80 13.16
CA PHE A 180 -15.04 -13.91 14.31
C PHE A 180 -13.93 -14.35 15.29
N ALA A 181 -13.10 -15.34 14.95
CA ALA A 181 -11.98 -15.74 15.79
C ALA A 181 -10.70 -14.94 15.47
N LEU A 182 -9.75 -14.93 16.40
CA LEU A 182 -8.40 -14.41 16.16
C LEU A 182 -7.74 -15.16 14.99
N PRO A 183 -6.96 -14.46 14.14
CA PRO A 183 -6.26 -15.11 13.04
C PRO A 183 -5.12 -15.97 13.60
N VAL A 184 -4.83 -17.09 12.94
CA VAL A 184 -3.67 -17.94 13.28
C VAL A 184 -2.92 -18.33 12.03
N LEU A 185 -1.62 -18.60 12.15
CA LEU A 185 -0.79 -19.00 11.02
C LEU A 185 -1.37 -20.23 10.31
N PRO A 186 -1.32 -20.29 8.98
CA PRO A 186 -1.75 -21.47 8.23
C PRO A 186 -0.72 -22.60 8.39
N PRO A 187 -1.12 -23.85 8.12
CA PRO A 187 -0.16 -24.95 7.98
C PRO A 187 0.88 -24.63 6.90
N LYS A 188 2.11 -25.09 7.11
CA LYS A 188 3.17 -24.97 6.10
C LYS A 188 2.80 -25.74 4.83
N PHE A 189 3.11 -25.18 3.67
CA PHE A 189 2.94 -25.85 2.39
C PHE A 189 3.89 -27.06 2.30
N LYS A 190 3.33 -28.23 1.99
CA LYS A 190 4.10 -29.47 1.77
C LYS A 190 4.51 -29.64 0.31
N THR A 191 3.73 -29.07 -0.60
CA THR A 191 3.95 -29.02 -2.05
C THR A 191 3.96 -27.55 -2.49
N PRO A 192 4.55 -27.22 -3.65
CA PRO A 192 4.56 -25.84 -4.14
C PRO A 192 3.15 -25.24 -4.18
N PHE A 193 2.92 -24.15 -3.43
CA PHE A 193 1.66 -23.42 -3.46
C PHE A 193 1.62 -22.50 -4.70
N PRO A 194 0.57 -22.56 -5.54
CA PRO A 194 0.47 -21.74 -6.75
C PRO A 194 0.00 -20.31 -6.43
N ALA A 195 0.95 -19.40 -6.17
CA ALA A 195 0.71 -17.98 -5.93
C ALA A 195 0.65 -17.19 -7.25
N LEU A 196 -0.27 -17.58 -8.14
CA LEU A 196 -0.39 -17.06 -9.51
C LEU A 196 -1.72 -16.31 -9.75
N LYS A 197 -2.62 -16.30 -8.76
CA LYS A 197 -3.95 -15.69 -8.87
C LYS A 197 -4.20 -14.78 -7.69
N TYR A 198 -4.84 -13.65 -7.95
CA TYR A 198 -5.37 -12.82 -6.88
C TYR A 198 -6.44 -13.59 -6.09
N ALA A 199 -6.34 -13.52 -4.77
CA ALA A 199 -7.37 -14.05 -3.89
C ALA A 199 -8.58 -13.09 -3.84
N PRO A 200 -9.77 -13.58 -3.47
CA PRO A 200 -10.96 -12.74 -3.28
C PRO A 200 -10.72 -11.63 -2.25
N GLN A 201 -11.48 -10.53 -2.38
CA GLN A 201 -11.54 -9.50 -1.35
C GLN A 201 -12.28 -10.01 -0.11
N CYS A 202 -12.06 -9.37 1.04
CA CYS A 202 -12.86 -9.65 2.23
C CYS A 202 -14.28 -9.09 2.06
N PRO A 203 -15.31 -9.66 2.70
CA PRO A 203 -16.67 -9.18 2.54
C PRO A 203 -16.85 -7.76 3.07
N ALA A 204 -17.55 -6.93 2.31
CA ALA A 204 -17.71 -5.49 2.57
C ALA A 204 -19.09 -4.99 2.12
N PRO A 205 -19.72 -4.03 2.82
CA PRO A 205 -20.99 -3.43 2.40
C PRO A 205 -20.90 -2.58 1.11
N TYR A 206 -19.72 -2.03 0.79
CA TYR A 206 -19.53 -1.15 -0.36
C TYR A 206 -18.38 -1.65 -1.25
N TYR A 207 -18.66 -1.79 -2.56
CA TYR A 207 -17.64 -2.05 -3.58
C TYR A 207 -17.18 -0.71 -4.15
N SER A 208 -15.93 -0.35 -3.90
CA SER A 208 -15.33 0.89 -4.43
C SER A 208 -14.41 0.64 -5.63
N THR A 209 -14.34 -0.59 -6.15
CA THR A 209 -13.34 -0.96 -7.15
C THR A 209 -13.96 -1.03 -8.55
N PRO A 210 -13.57 -0.13 -9.46
CA PRO A 210 -13.91 -0.25 -10.86
C PRO A 210 -13.39 -1.59 -11.40
N ASN A 211 -14.22 -2.33 -12.14
CA ASN A 211 -13.86 -3.55 -12.86
C ASN A 211 -13.47 -4.77 -12.00
N VAL A 212 -13.80 -4.79 -10.71
CA VAL A 212 -13.85 -6.03 -9.92
C VAL A 212 -15.31 -6.43 -9.84
N ASP A 213 -15.58 -7.70 -10.13
CA ASP A 213 -16.93 -8.25 -9.97
C ASP A 213 -17.37 -8.03 -8.51
N PRO A 214 -18.47 -7.28 -8.25
CA PRO A 214 -18.98 -7.02 -6.90
C PRO A 214 -19.43 -8.30 -6.16
N THR A 215 -19.38 -9.46 -6.81
CA THR A 215 -19.58 -10.79 -6.21
C THR A 215 -18.26 -11.53 -5.89
N HIS A 216 -17.10 -10.93 -6.18
CA HIS A 216 -15.78 -11.54 -6.00
C HIS A 216 -15.16 -11.28 -4.61
N TRP A 217 -15.95 -11.51 -3.57
CA TRP A 217 -15.50 -11.51 -2.19
C TRP A 217 -15.75 -12.88 -1.56
N ASP A 218 -14.91 -13.23 -0.60
CA ASP A 218 -15.00 -14.47 0.18
C ASP A 218 -14.55 -14.19 1.61
N GLU A 219 -15.06 -14.92 2.59
CA GLU A 219 -14.52 -14.85 3.95
C GLU A 219 -13.14 -15.49 4.05
N ASP A 220 -12.82 -16.46 3.20
CA ASP A 220 -11.43 -16.86 2.96
C ASP A 220 -10.71 -15.76 2.16
N CYS A 221 -10.25 -14.74 2.88
CA CYS A 221 -9.64 -13.53 2.30
C CYS A 221 -8.33 -13.09 2.97
N LEU A 222 -7.77 -13.85 3.91
CA LEU A 222 -6.55 -13.47 4.64
C LEU A 222 -5.28 -13.79 3.86
N TYR A 223 -5.10 -13.06 2.77
CA TYR A 223 -4.03 -13.23 1.80
C TYR A 223 -3.13 -11.99 1.67
N ILE A 224 -1.92 -12.22 1.19
CA ILE A 224 -0.97 -11.18 0.78
C ILE A 224 -0.53 -11.36 -0.67
N ASN A 225 -0.17 -10.26 -1.32
CA ASN A 225 0.53 -10.24 -2.60
C ASN A 225 1.95 -9.71 -2.39
N ILE A 226 2.93 -10.31 -3.06
CA ILE A 226 4.33 -9.88 -3.02
C ILE A 226 4.80 -9.60 -4.45
N HIS A 227 5.34 -8.40 -4.67
CA HIS A 227 6.01 -7.99 -5.89
C HIS A 227 7.46 -7.65 -5.56
N THR A 228 8.39 -8.21 -6.31
CA THR A 228 9.82 -8.01 -6.07
C THR A 228 10.63 -8.09 -7.37
N PRO A 229 11.65 -7.24 -7.56
CA PRO A 229 12.55 -7.40 -8.71
C PRO A 229 13.60 -8.49 -8.50
N ARG A 230 13.68 -9.09 -7.31
CA ARG A 230 14.69 -10.11 -6.98
C ARG A 230 14.10 -11.24 -6.17
N VAL A 231 14.53 -12.46 -6.49
CA VAL A 231 14.26 -13.66 -5.68
C VAL A 231 15.57 -14.39 -5.39
N GLY A 232 15.56 -15.20 -4.33
CA GLY A 232 16.72 -15.94 -3.83
C GLY A 232 17.22 -15.42 -2.48
N THR A 233 18.19 -16.11 -1.92
CA THR A 233 18.72 -15.90 -0.56
C THR A 233 20.00 -15.05 -0.56
N ASP A 234 20.10 -14.05 -1.44
CA ASP A 234 21.24 -13.13 -1.52
C ASP A 234 21.48 -12.41 -0.17
N SER A 235 22.75 -12.11 0.09
CA SER A 235 23.20 -11.20 1.15
C SER A 235 22.63 -9.77 1.05
N LYS A 236 22.34 -9.29 -0.17
CA LYS A 236 21.80 -7.94 -0.41
C LYS A 236 20.28 -7.95 -0.51
N LEU A 237 19.64 -7.90 0.65
CA LEU A 237 18.20 -7.73 0.79
C LEU A 237 17.76 -6.29 0.47
N LEU A 238 16.51 -6.12 0.07
CA LEU A 238 15.88 -4.86 -0.33
C LEU A 238 14.96 -4.35 0.79
N PRO A 239 14.73 -3.02 0.92
CA PRO A 239 13.68 -2.50 1.78
C PRO A 239 12.32 -3.13 1.44
N VAL A 240 11.47 -3.29 2.45
CA VAL A 240 10.11 -3.84 2.28
C VAL A 240 9.10 -2.72 2.50
N LEU A 241 8.21 -2.52 1.52
CA LEU A 241 7.05 -1.65 1.63
C LEU A 241 5.81 -2.50 1.87
N PHE A 242 5.29 -2.48 3.09
CA PHE A 242 4.09 -3.21 3.50
C PHE A 242 2.88 -2.29 3.39
N TRP A 243 2.12 -2.45 2.32
CA TRP A 243 0.98 -1.61 1.95
C TRP A 243 -0.35 -2.11 2.54
N ILE A 244 -1.06 -1.20 3.20
CA ILE A 244 -2.37 -1.40 3.81
C ILE A 244 -3.38 -0.54 3.05
N HIS A 245 -4.35 -1.18 2.40
CA HIS A 245 -5.35 -0.48 1.59
C HIS A 245 -6.34 0.34 2.44
N GLY A 246 -6.87 1.42 1.84
CA GLY A 246 -7.95 2.24 2.39
C GLY A 246 -9.34 1.62 2.17
N GLY A 247 -10.39 2.44 2.36
CA GLY A 247 -11.79 2.02 2.22
C GLY A 247 -12.60 2.07 3.51
N ALA A 248 -12.37 3.08 4.36
CA ALA A 248 -13.12 3.33 5.60
C ALA A 248 -13.20 2.14 6.60
N LEU A 249 -12.29 1.15 6.47
CA LEU A 249 -12.30 -0.14 7.17
C LEU A 249 -13.55 -1.01 6.88
N VAL A 250 -14.34 -0.63 5.87
CA VAL A 250 -15.57 -1.30 5.43
C VAL A 250 -15.55 -1.63 3.93
N GLY A 251 -14.41 -1.49 3.26
CA GLY A 251 -14.24 -1.73 1.84
C GLY A 251 -12.76 -1.72 1.43
N GLY A 252 -12.52 -1.99 0.15
CA GLY A 252 -11.20 -2.01 -0.48
C GLY A 252 -10.53 -3.40 -0.50
N GLY A 253 -9.46 -3.51 -1.27
CA GLY A 253 -8.66 -4.72 -1.37
C GLY A 253 -7.27 -4.54 -2.00
N ILE A 254 -6.47 -5.60 -1.98
CA ILE A 254 -5.10 -5.65 -2.49
C ILE A 254 -5.03 -5.91 -3.99
N ALA A 255 -6.14 -6.34 -4.59
CA ALA A 255 -6.30 -6.39 -6.04
C ALA A 255 -6.51 -4.98 -6.63
N ASP A 256 -6.79 -3.98 -5.78
CA ASP A 256 -7.07 -2.59 -6.17
C ASP A 256 -5.80 -1.84 -6.54
N LEU A 257 -4.65 -2.33 -6.06
CA LEU A 257 -3.36 -1.84 -6.50
C LEU A 257 -3.19 -2.08 -8.01
N SER A 258 -2.55 -1.13 -8.68
CA SER A 258 -2.46 -1.08 -10.14
C SER A 258 -1.93 -2.38 -10.75
N ASP A 259 -2.27 -2.63 -12.02
CA ASP A 259 -1.76 -3.80 -12.74
C ASP A 259 -0.23 -3.76 -12.94
N ASN A 260 0.38 -2.59 -12.73
CA ASN A 260 1.77 -2.26 -13.09
C ASN A 260 2.70 -2.05 -11.88
N LEU A 261 2.41 -2.64 -10.71
CA LEU A 261 3.31 -2.58 -9.56
C LEU A 261 4.74 -3.07 -9.89
N GLY A 262 4.88 -3.96 -10.88
CA GLY A 262 6.16 -4.44 -11.38
C GLY A 262 7.14 -3.31 -11.71
N ASN A 263 6.65 -2.26 -12.38
CA ASN A 263 7.47 -1.11 -12.76
C ASN A 263 7.98 -0.35 -11.52
N PHE A 264 7.10 -0.10 -10.55
CA PHE A 264 7.48 0.57 -9.30
C PHE A 264 8.52 -0.23 -8.52
N VAL A 265 8.32 -1.54 -8.34
CA VAL A 265 9.26 -2.36 -7.55
C VAL A 265 10.61 -2.52 -8.24
N SER A 266 10.64 -2.60 -9.56
CA SER A 266 11.87 -2.78 -10.34
C SER A 266 12.70 -1.52 -10.45
N ARG A 267 12.06 -0.38 -10.73
CA ARG A 267 12.74 0.91 -10.74
C ARG A 267 13.36 1.22 -9.39
N ASN A 268 12.56 1.08 -8.33
CA ASN A 268 12.91 1.59 -7.02
C ASN A 268 13.60 0.54 -6.12
N GLN A 269 13.81 -0.68 -6.62
CA GLN A 269 14.51 -1.76 -5.92
C GLN A 269 13.94 -2.01 -4.51
N VAL A 270 12.63 -2.25 -4.45
CA VAL A 270 11.88 -2.45 -3.21
C VAL A 270 11.03 -3.72 -3.32
N VAL A 271 10.82 -4.42 -2.21
CA VAL A 271 9.82 -5.50 -2.13
C VAL A 271 8.51 -4.89 -1.67
N LEU A 272 7.47 -4.95 -2.49
CA LEU A 272 6.14 -4.49 -2.12
C LEU A 272 5.31 -5.68 -1.63
N VAL A 273 4.70 -5.54 -0.46
CA VAL A 273 3.79 -6.51 0.13
C VAL A 273 2.45 -5.82 0.33
N ALA A 274 1.39 -6.29 -0.32
CA ALA A 274 0.03 -5.80 -0.10
C ALA A 274 -0.74 -6.79 0.77
N VAL A 275 -1.41 -6.31 1.82
CA VAL A 275 -2.14 -7.17 2.77
C VAL A 275 -3.66 -6.99 2.72
N GLN A 276 -4.42 -8.09 2.59
CA GLN A 276 -5.84 -8.12 2.92
C GLN A 276 -6.04 -8.26 4.42
N TYR A 277 -7.11 -7.67 4.93
CA TYR A 277 -7.55 -7.80 6.32
C TYR A 277 -9.08 -7.77 6.40
N ARG A 278 -9.67 -8.35 7.46
CA ARG A 278 -11.13 -8.34 7.61
C ARG A 278 -11.68 -6.92 7.75
N LEU A 279 -12.85 -6.70 7.15
CA LEU A 279 -13.52 -5.40 7.05
C LEU A 279 -14.86 -5.41 7.79
N GLY A 280 -15.42 -4.23 8.04
CA GLY A 280 -16.74 -4.03 8.66
C GLY A 280 -16.94 -4.85 9.93
N MET A 281 -18.09 -5.50 10.05
CA MET A 281 -18.43 -6.32 11.21
C MET A 281 -17.49 -7.52 11.39
N PHE A 282 -16.91 -8.06 10.32
CA PHE A 282 -15.96 -9.18 10.43
C PHE A 282 -14.60 -8.77 11.01
N GLY A 283 -14.22 -7.49 10.85
CA GLY A 283 -12.90 -7.00 11.20
C GLY A 283 -12.85 -6.10 12.43
N TRP A 284 -13.90 -5.32 12.70
CA TRP A 284 -13.73 -4.15 13.58
C TRP A 284 -14.82 -3.99 14.63
N LEU A 285 -16.01 -4.57 14.42
CA LEU A 285 -17.03 -4.64 15.46
C LEU A 285 -16.75 -5.82 16.39
N GLY A 286 -16.99 -5.61 17.68
CA GLY A 286 -16.84 -6.61 18.73
C GLY A 286 -17.24 -6.05 20.09
N ASP A 287 -17.57 -6.94 21.01
CA ASP A 287 -17.99 -6.64 22.38
C ASP A 287 -16.95 -7.06 23.44
N ASN A 288 -15.83 -7.67 22.99
CA ASN A 288 -14.81 -8.28 23.84
C ASN A 288 -15.32 -9.36 24.82
N LYS A 289 -16.54 -9.86 24.61
CA LYS A 289 -17.14 -10.98 25.35
C LYS A 289 -17.31 -12.17 24.41
N SER A 290 -18.16 -12.00 23.40
CA SER A 290 -18.47 -13.01 22.38
C SER A 290 -17.61 -12.83 21.14
N VAL A 291 -17.38 -11.57 20.73
CA VAL A 291 -16.63 -11.21 19.53
C VAL A 291 -15.45 -10.32 19.92
N PRO A 292 -14.20 -10.74 19.65
CA PRO A 292 -13.03 -9.89 19.87
C PRO A 292 -13.13 -8.60 19.06
N GLN A 293 -12.74 -7.48 19.66
CA GLN A 293 -12.56 -6.23 18.94
C GLN A 293 -11.25 -6.28 18.11
N ASN A 294 -11.14 -5.39 17.12
CA ASN A 294 -9.91 -5.18 16.34
C ASN A 294 -9.38 -6.42 15.59
N LEU A 295 -10.24 -7.32 15.14
CA LEU A 295 -9.84 -8.51 14.35
C LEU A 295 -9.02 -8.14 13.10
N GLY A 296 -9.37 -7.08 12.38
CA GLY A 296 -8.61 -6.57 11.23
C GLY A 296 -7.21 -6.08 11.61
N LEU A 297 -7.03 -5.52 12.81
CA LEU A 297 -5.70 -5.15 13.31
C LEU A 297 -4.89 -6.39 13.73
N HIS A 298 -5.54 -7.39 14.34
CA HIS A 298 -4.92 -8.69 14.62
C HIS A 298 -4.45 -9.38 13.33
N ASP A 299 -5.23 -9.28 12.26
CA ASP A 299 -4.91 -9.80 10.93
C ASP A 299 -3.59 -9.19 10.42
N MET A 300 -3.48 -7.86 10.46
CA MET A 300 -2.27 -7.14 10.06
C MET A 300 -1.05 -7.48 10.93
N VAL A 301 -1.22 -7.62 12.25
CA VAL A 301 -0.13 -8.05 13.14
C VAL A 301 0.35 -9.45 12.79
N LEU A 302 -0.56 -10.37 12.45
CA LEU A 302 -0.19 -11.72 12.03
C LEU A 302 0.51 -11.70 10.65
N ALA A 303 0.03 -10.91 9.69
CA ALA A 303 0.65 -10.73 8.40
C ALA A 303 2.09 -10.19 8.53
N LEU A 304 2.31 -9.20 9.39
CA LEU A 304 3.65 -8.67 9.67
C LEU A 304 4.57 -9.73 10.30
N LYS A 305 4.05 -10.59 11.20
CA LYS A 305 4.80 -11.73 11.73
C LYS A 305 5.16 -12.74 10.64
N TRP A 306 4.22 -13.02 9.74
CA TRP A 306 4.46 -13.90 8.58
C TRP A 306 5.56 -13.32 7.68
N ILE A 307 5.50 -12.03 7.35
CA ILE A 307 6.50 -11.36 6.51
C ILE A 307 7.88 -11.40 7.17
N ASN A 308 7.98 -11.11 8.47
CA ASN A 308 9.25 -11.17 9.19
C ASN A 308 9.90 -12.57 9.18
N GLN A 309 9.13 -13.63 8.96
CA GLN A 309 9.66 -15.01 8.85
C GLN A 309 10.02 -15.40 7.42
N ASN A 310 9.36 -14.84 6.41
CA ASN A 310 9.37 -15.38 5.04
C ASN A 310 9.97 -14.42 4.00
N ILE A 311 9.91 -13.09 4.22
CA ILE A 311 10.28 -12.10 3.20
C ILE A 311 11.74 -12.14 2.73
N PRO A 312 12.74 -12.63 3.51
CA PRO A 312 14.11 -12.76 2.98
C PRO A 312 14.23 -13.65 1.74
N TYR A 313 13.33 -14.61 1.55
CA TYR A 313 13.31 -15.50 0.38
C TYR A 313 12.75 -14.82 -0.88
N PHE A 314 12.06 -13.70 -0.69
CA PHE A 314 11.63 -12.76 -1.72
C PHE A 314 12.58 -11.56 -1.80
N SER A 315 13.78 -11.72 -1.23
CA SER A 315 14.85 -10.72 -1.13
C SER A 315 14.49 -9.45 -0.34
N GLY A 316 13.52 -9.53 0.58
CA GLY A 316 13.17 -8.43 1.47
C GLY A 316 13.94 -8.45 2.79
N ASP A 317 14.28 -7.26 3.29
CA ASP A 317 15.02 -7.04 4.53
C ASP A 317 14.07 -6.77 5.69
N THR A 318 14.04 -7.69 6.66
CA THR A 318 13.17 -7.58 7.84
C THR A 318 13.54 -6.40 8.73
N SER A 319 14.78 -5.90 8.67
CA SER A 319 15.22 -4.71 9.42
C SER A 319 14.84 -3.38 8.75
N ARG A 320 14.29 -3.43 7.52
CA ARG A 320 13.89 -2.26 6.74
C ARG A 320 12.46 -2.37 6.21
N VAL A 321 11.56 -2.87 7.06
CA VAL A 321 10.12 -2.90 6.79
C VAL A 321 9.50 -1.52 7.08
N THR A 322 8.92 -0.92 6.05
CA THR A 322 8.11 0.31 6.12
C THR A 322 6.65 -0.06 5.97
N ILE A 323 5.82 0.21 6.98
CA ILE A 323 4.36 0.10 6.82
C ILE A 323 3.82 1.38 6.16
N ALA A 324 2.96 1.25 5.18
CA ALA A 324 2.38 2.38 4.47
C ALA A 324 0.89 2.14 4.24
N GLY A 325 0.08 3.19 4.35
CA GLY A 325 -1.35 3.07 4.08
C GLY A 325 -1.98 4.41 3.76
N GLN A 326 -3.09 4.36 3.02
CA GLN A 326 -3.85 5.52 2.60
C GLN A 326 -5.24 5.50 3.23
N SER A 327 -5.76 6.67 3.63
CA SER A 327 -7.09 6.82 4.24
C SER A 327 -7.24 5.90 5.46
N ALA A 328 -8.19 4.97 5.42
CA ALA A 328 -8.35 3.96 6.45
C ALA A 328 -7.16 3.02 6.63
N GLY A 329 -6.36 2.79 5.59
CA GLY A 329 -5.07 2.11 5.73
C GLY A 329 -4.07 2.95 6.54
N ALA A 330 -4.14 4.28 6.44
CA ALA A 330 -3.35 5.20 7.23
C ALA A 330 -3.77 5.17 8.72
N TYR A 331 -5.06 5.00 9.00
CA TYR A 331 -5.55 4.68 10.36
C TYR A 331 -4.97 3.41 10.92
N ALA A 332 -4.97 2.36 10.11
CA ALA A 332 -4.42 1.07 10.50
C ALA A 332 -2.92 1.17 10.77
N VAL A 333 -2.15 1.92 9.97
CA VAL A 333 -0.75 2.25 10.27
C VAL A 333 -0.62 2.92 11.63
N ARG A 334 -1.44 3.94 11.92
CA ARG A 334 -1.46 4.62 13.22
C ARG A 334 -1.76 3.66 14.37
N ALA A 335 -2.73 2.77 14.19
CA ALA A 335 -3.07 1.74 15.17
C ALA A 335 -1.93 0.72 15.38
N LEU A 336 -1.22 0.31 14.33
CA LEU A 336 -0.03 -0.56 14.42
C LEU A 336 1.12 0.13 15.17
N ILE A 337 1.35 1.42 14.93
CA ILE A 337 2.31 2.23 15.71
C ILE A 337 1.92 2.23 17.20
N ASN A 338 0.62 2.25 17.49
CA ASN A 338 0.13 2.21 18.86
C ASN A 338 0.09 0.81 19.49
N THR A 339 0.25 -0.26 18.70
CA THR A 339 0.09 -1.64 19.16
C THR A 339 1.39 -2.17 19.77
N PRO A 340 1.48 -2.43 21.09
CA PRO A 340 2.73 -2.87 21.71
C PRO A 340 3.24 -4.21 21.17
N SER A 341 2.33 -5.11 20.80
CA SER A 341 2.67 -6.44 20.25
C SER A 341 3.19 -6.39 18.80
N ALA A 342 3.12 -5.23 18.14
CA ALA A 342 3.67 -5.00 16.81
C ALA A 342 5.11 -4.44 16.84
N LYS A 343 5.67 -4.23 18.04
CA LYS A 343 7.03 -3.74 18.22
C LYS A 343 8.04 -4.62 17.47
N ASN A 344 8.98 -3.96 16.79
CA ASN A 344 10.03 -4.57 15.97
C ASN A 344 9.55 -5.35 14.74
N LEU A 345 8.25 -5.34 14.41
CA LEU A 345 7.75 -5.94 13.17
C LEU A 345 7.89 -4.99 11.96
N PHE A 346 8.04 -3.69 12.23
CA PHE A 346 8.28 -2.63 11.26
C PHE A 346 9.22 -1.58 11.85
N HIS A 347 9.82 -0.79 10.97
CA HIS A 347 10.94 0.10 11.28
C HIS A 347 10.71 1.54 10.84
N LYS A 348 9.75 1.75 9.94
CA LYS A 348 9.33 3.06 9.42
C LYS A 348 7.85 3.03 9.10
N ALA A 349 7.23 4.20 9.01
CA ALA A 349 5.82 4.31 8.67
C ALA A 349 5.54 5.48 7.73
N VAL A 350 4.59 5.28 6.81
CA VAL A 350 4.10 6.30 5.89
C VAL A 350 2.57 6.32 5.97
N VAL A 351 2.00 7.50 6.16
CA VAL A 351 0.57 7.69 6.42
C VAL A 351 0.06 8.72 5.43
N HIS A 352 -0.66 8.23 4.42
CA HIS A 352 -1.23 9.07 3.37
C HIS A 352 -2.68 9.39 3.71
N SER A 353 -2.99 10.68 3.76
CA SER A 353 -4.36 11.18 3.91
C SER A 353 -5.06 10.59 5.13
N ASP A 354 -4.40 10.62 6.30
CA ASP A 354 -5.00 10.20 7.58
C ASP A 354 -5.94 11.28 8.11
N ILE A 355 -7.23 10.97 8.07
CA ILE A 355 -8.28 11.79 8.66
C ILE A 355 -8.24 11.63 10.18
N GLN A 356 -7.58 12.45 10.98
CA GLN A 356 -7.10 12.03 12.31
C GLN A 356 -8.12 11.89 13.47
N PHE A 357 -9.20 11.15 13.27
CA PHE A 357 -10.18 10.73 14.27
C PHE A 357 -9.56 9.91 15.41
N GLN A 358 -10.20 10.00 16.57
CA GLN A 358 -9.89 9.16 17.71
C GLN A 358 -10.40 7.73 17.52
N TYR A 359 -9.77 6.78 18.20
CA TYR A 359 -10.24 5.40 18.28
C TYR A 359 -11.54 5.33 19.07
N TRP A 360 -12.44 4.42 18.71
CA TRP A 360 -13.65 4.20 19.50
C TRP A 360 -13.31 3.69 20.90
N SER A 361 -14.12 4.09 21.88
CA SER A 361 -14.10 3.41 23.18
C SER A 361 -14.59 1.96 23.03
N SER A 362 -14.10 1.05 23.88
CA SER A 362 -14.62 -0.33 23.93
C SER A 362 -16.13 -0.36 24.16
N GLY A 363 -16.68 0.59 24.92
CA GLY A 363 -18.12 0.68 25.21
C GLY A 363 -18.94 1.02 23.97
N LEU A 364 -18.51 2.03 23.20
CA LEU A 364 -19.17 2.41 21.95
C LEU A 364 -19.15 1.25 20.94
N ALA A 365 -17.99 0.64 20.72
CA ALA A 365 -17.88 -0.52 19.83
C ALA A 365 -18.78 -1.69 20.29
N SER A 366 -18.89 -1.93 21.61
CA SER A 366 -19.81 -2.93 22.16
C SER A 366 -21.27 -2.59 21.92
N ASN A 367 -21.67 -1.33 22.07
CA ASN A 367 -23.04 -0.87 21.83
C ASN A 367 -23.43 -1.00 20.35
N ILE A 368 -22.54 -0.60 19.43
CA ILE A 368 -22.71 -0.77 17.99
C ILE A 368 -22.84 -2.25 17.64
N THR A 369 -21.97 -3.10 18.21
CA THR A 369 -22.02 -4.56 18.01
C THR A 369 -23.32 -5.15 18.53
N ALA A 370 -23.78 -4.72 19.70
CA ALA A 370 -25.05 -5.17 20.28
C ALA A 370 -26.24 -4.79 19.39
N LYS A 371 -26.24 -3.60 18.77
CA LYS A 371 -27.29 -3.21 17.82
C LYS A 371 -27.27 -4.02 16.53
N ALA A 372 -26.09 -4.33 16.01
CA ALA A 372 -25.97 -5.25 14.87
C ALA A 372 -26.49 -6.66 15.24
N MET A 373 -26.13 -7.15 16.42
CA MET A 373 -26.56 -8.46 16.94
C MET A 373 -28.08 -8.54 17.18
N GLU A 374 -28.67 -7.48 17.74
CA GLU A 374 -30.13 -7.34 17.91
C GLU A 374 -30.87 -7.44 16.57
N GLY A 375 -30.38 -6.73 15.54
CA GLY A 375 -30.95 -6.80 14.19
C GLY A 375 -30.86 -8.19 13.54
N LEU A 376 -29.95 -9.03 14.00
CA LEU A 376 -29.80 -10.42 13.56
C LEU A 376 -30.58 -11.42 14.44
N GLY A 377 -31.14 -10.97 15.57
CA GLY A 377 -31.70 -11.85 16.60
C GLY A 377 -30.65 -12.80 17.18
N CYS A 378 -29.43 -12.32 17.39
CA CYS A 378 -28.32 -13.09 17.96
C CYS A 378 -27.85 -12.49 19.28
N ASP A 379 -27.53 -13.34 20.25
CA ASP A 379 -26.95 -12.93 21.54
C ASP A 379 -25.54 -13.48 21.77
N GLU A 380 -25.10 -14.45 20.94
CA GLU A 380 -23.80 -15.13 21.05
C GLU A 380 -23.13 -15.30 19.68
N VAL A 381 -21.82 -15.55 19.67
CA VAL A 381 -21.03 -15.67 18.43
C VAL A 381 -21.43 -16.91 17.62
N GLU A 382 -21.90 -17.98 18.26
CA GLU A 382 -22.42 -19.18 17.61
C GLU A 382 -23.60 -18.87 16.70
N CYS A 383 -24.51 -17.99 17.13
CA CYS A 383 -25.61 -17.51 16.29
C CYS A 383 -25.08 -16.74 15.08
N LEU A 384 -24.13 -15.82 15.29
CA LEU A 384 -23.51 -15.04 14.21
C LEU A 384 -22.80 -15.93 13.18
N ARG A 385 -22.17 -17.02 13.62
CA ARG A 385 -21.55 -18.02 12.74
C ARG A 385 -22.55 -18.73 11.83
N GLY A 386 -23.82 -18.80 12.22
CA GLY A 386 -24.90 -19.38 11.41
C GLY A 386 -25.55 -18.40 10.42
N LYS A 387 -25.25 -17.10 10.47
CA LYS A 387 -25.85 -16.10 9.58
C LYS A 387 -25.18 -16.05 8.21
N SER A 388 -25.91 -15.57 7.20
CA SER A 388 -25.32 -15.31 5.89
C SER A 388 -24.37 -14.11 5.97
N VAL A 389 -23.42 -14.03 5.03
CA VAL A 389 -22.50 -12.90 4.97
C VAL A 389 -23.25 -11.60 4.71
N GLN A 390 -24.25 -11.63 3.83
CA GLN A 390 -25.08 -10.48 3.49
C GLN A 390 -25.83 -9.94 4.72
N ASP A 391 -26.41 -10.82 5.54
CA ASP A 391 -27.10 -10.41 6.77
C ASP A 391 -26.12 -9.74 7.75
N ILE A 392 -24.92 -10.32 7.92
CA ILE A 392 -23.89 -9.76 8.80
C ILE A 392 -23.45 -8.37 8.32
N LEU A 393 -23.23 -8.19 7.03
CA LEU A 393 -22.83 -6.90 6.46
C LEU A 393 -23.94 -5.85 6.64
N ALA A 394 -25.19 -6.22 6.35
CA ALA A 394 -26.34 -5.34 6.50
C ALA A 394 -26.55 -4.94 7.97
N ALA A 395 -26.47 -5.90 8.89
CA ALA A 395 -26.59 -5.66 10.33
C ALA A 395 -25.45 -4.79 10.87
N GLY A 396 -24.21 -5.03 10.42
CA GLY A 396 -23.07 -4.19 10.77
C GLY A 396 -23.26 -2.74 10.33
N ALA A 397 -23.69 -2.53 9.09
CA ALA A 397 -23.97 -1.18 8.57
C ALA A 397 -25.11 -0.50 9.33
N ALA A 398 -26.20 -1.22 9.62
CA ALA A 398 -27.31 -0.71 10.41
C ALA A 398 -26.90 -0.38 11.85
N GLY A 399 -26.07 -1.22 12.46
CA GLY A 399 -25.52 -1.01 13.80
C GLY A 399 -24.70 0.27 13.88
N VAL A 400 -23.84 0.54 12.89
CA VAL A 400 -23.07 1.79 12.79
C VAL A 400 -24.01 2.99 12.55
N GLY A 401 -24.93 2.87 11.60
CA GLY A 401 -25.88 3.93 11.25
C GLY A 401 -26.86 4.33 12.36
N ALA A 402 -27.10 3.46 13.34
CA ALA A 402 -27.94 3.73 14.51
C ALA A 402 -27.34 4.80 15.45
N PHE A 403 -26.06 5.14 15.29
CA PHE A 403 -25.37 6.15 16.09
C PHE A 403 -25.17 7.41 15.24
N PRO A 404 -25.86 8.54 15.55
CA PRO A 404 -25.89 9.73 14.69
C PRO A 404 -24.51 10.28 14.31
N LEU A 405 -23.54 10.18 15.22
CA LEU A 405 -22.17 10.62 14.98
C LEU A 405 -21.40 9.66 14.06
N GLN A 406 -21.83 8.41 13.89
CA GLN A 406 -21.16 7.39 13.06
C GLN A 406 -21.80 7.23 11.67
N THR A 407 -22.74 8.10 11.31
CA THR A 407 -23.56 8.01 10.09
C THR A 407 -22.77 8.07 8.77
N TRP A 408 -21.46 8.30 8.83
CA TRP A 408 -20.55 8.29 7.70
C TRP A 408 -20.21 6.88 7.22
N GLY A 409 -20.65 5.85 7.95
CA GLY A 409 -20.37 4.45 7.63
C GLY A 409 -18.89 4.07 7.81
N ILE A 410 -18.10 4.94 8.46
CA ILE A 410 -16.69 4.69 8.79
C ILE A 410 -16.63 3.89 10.09
N VAL A 411 -15.80 2.85 10.09
CA VAL A 411 -15.47 2.11 11.30
C VAL A 411 -14.08 2.50 11.78
N MET A 412 -13.85 2.47 13.10
CA MET A 412 -12.58 2.84 13.73
C MET A 412 -11.93 1.67 14.45
N PRO A 413 -10.58 1.66 14.59
CA PRO A 413 -9.94 0.86 15.63
C PRO A 413 -10.50 1.22 17.01
N THR A 414 -10.54 0.24 17.90
CA THR A 414 -11.13 0.35 19.24
C THR A 414 -10.08 0.31 20.34
N LEU A 415 -10.28 1.08 21.41
CA LEU A 415 -9.53 0.97 22.66
C LEU A 415 -9.95 -0.28 23.44
N ASP A 416 -9.51 -1.45 23.00
CA ASP A 416 -9.89 -2.75 23.54
C ASP A 416 -9.19 -3.12 24.87
N GLY A 417 -8.21 -2.32 25.29
CA GLY A 417 -7.43 -2.57 26.52
C GLY A 417 -6.48 -3.76 26.44
N LYS A 418 -6.34 -4.40 25.27
CA LYS A 418 -5.49 -5.56 25.02
C LYS A 418 -4.47 -5.29 23.92
N LEU A 419 -4.96 -5.00 22.71
CA LEU A 419 -4.13 -4.68 21.54
C LEU A 419 -3.85 -3.18 21.47
N VAL A 420 -4.84 -2.35 21.81
CA VAL A 420 -4.78 -0.88 21.83
C VAL A 420 -5.41 -0.37 23.13
N ASP A 421 -4.62 0.28 23.98
CA ASP A 421 -5.05 0.65 25.33
C ASP A 421 -5.18 2.17 25.57
N ARG A 422 -4.93 2.99 24.54
CA ARG A 422 -4.86 4.45 24.65
C ARG A 422 -5.07 5.13 23.29
N GLN A 423 -5.49 6.38 23.30
CA GLN A 423 -5.57 7.18 22.07
C GLN A 423 -4.18 7.44 21.50
N PHE A 424 -4.07 7.52 20.17
CA PHE A 424 -2.76 7.66 19.52
C PHE A 424 -2.01 8.92 19.97
N TYR A 425 -2.68 10.07 20.00
CA TYR A 425 -2.07 11.32 20.46
C TYR A 425 -1.52 11.25 21.89
N ASP A 426 -2.23 10.57 22.79
CA ASP A 426 -1.77 10.38 24.18
C ASP A 426 -0.55 9.45 24.25
N SER A 427 -0.49 8.47 23.35
CA SER A 427 0.66 7.57 23.18
C SER A 427 1.88 8.35 22.75
N VAL A 428 1.74 9.20 21.73
CA VAL A 428 2.81 10.06 21.25
C VAL A 428 3.25 11.03 22.34
N LYS A 429 2.32 11.74 22.99
CA LYS A 429 2.65 12.69 24.07
C LYS A 429 3.37 12.02 25.25
N SER A 430 2.96 10.80 25.62
CA SER A 430 3.57 10.05 26.73
C SER A 430 4.83 9.27 26.32
N GLY A 431 5.17 9.19 25.03
CA GLY A 431 6.28 8.39 24.53
C GLY A 431 6.01 6.87 24.50
N LYS A 432 4.78 6.42 24.78
CA LYS A 432 4.37 5.01 24.86
C LYS A 432 3.82 4.50 23.52
N PHE A 433 4.66 4.44 22.50
CA PHE A 433 4.31 3.95 21.16
C PHE A 433 5.54 3.32 20.48
N ASN A 434 5.35 2.63 19.36
CA ASN A 434 6.46 2.15 18.54
C ASN A 434 7.17 3.34 17.86
N LYS A 435 8.29 3.78 18.43
CA LYS A 435 9.07 4.93 17.97
C LYS A 435 9.81 4.63 16.64
N VAL A 436 9.11 4.79 15.53
CA VAL A 436 9.66 4.63 14.17
C VAL A 436 9.61 5.95 13.40
N PRO A 437 10.63 6.28 12.58
CA PRO A 437 10.56 7.42 11.67
C PRO A 437 9.30 7.36 10.81
N PHE A 438 8.73 8.52 10.53
CA PHE A 438 7.39 8.61 9.98
C PHE A 438 7.25 9.71 8.93
N ILE A 439 6.40 9.47 7.93
CA ILE A 439 5.99 10.50 6.97
C ILE A 439 4.47 10.61 6.96
N ASN A 440 3.96 11.84 7.12
CA ASN A 440 2.56 12.17 6.92
C ASN A 440 2.40 12.87 5.58
N THR A 441 1.39 12.49 4.78
CA THR A 441 1.04 13.23 3.58
C THR A 441 -0.45 13.51 3.52
N ASN A 442 -0.85 14.57 2.84
CA ASN A 442 -2.23 14.89 2.54
C ASN A 442 -2.36 15.41 1.11
N MET A 443 -3.56 15.34 0.54
CA MET A 443 -3.92 16.07 -0.66
C MET A 443 -4.28 17.52 -0.33
N ASN A 444 -4.22 18.42 -1.31
CA ASN A 444 -4.67 19.79 -1.13
C ASN A 444 -6.20 19.95 -1.01
N ASP A 445 -6.97 18.91 -1.37
CA ASP A 445 -8.38 18.74 -0.99
C ASP A 445 -8.71 17.28 -0.64
N ASP A 446 -8.23 16.82 0.52
CA ASP A 446 -8.62 15.51 1.03
C ASP A 446 -10.12 15.41 1.37
N SER A 447 -10.80 16.53 1.57
CA SER A 447 -12.23 16.55 1.91
C SER A 447 -13.17 16.36 0.73
N GLY A 448 -12.68 16.30 -0.52
CA GLY A 448 -13.52 16.23 -1.72
C GLY A 448 -14.49 15.04 -1.79
N PHE A 449 -14.34 14.04 -0.91
CA PHE A 449 -15.27 12.93 -0.75
C PHE A 449 -16.45 13.22 0.20
N ALA A 450 -16.39 14.28 1.02
CA ALA A 450 -17.38 14.59 2.05
C ALA A 450 -18.76 14.83 1.41
N PRO A 451 -19.67 13.85 1.41
CA PRO A 451 -20.77 13.80 0.46
C PRO A 451 -22.04 14.50 0.95
N LEU A 452 -21.94 15.27 2.03
CA LEU A 452 -23.08 15.55 2.90
C LEU A 452 -23.65 16.97 2.77
N LEU A 453 -22.94 17.89 2.12
CA LEU A 453 -23.47 19.22 1.83
C LEU A 453 -23.71 19.36 0.33
N THR A 454 -24.97 19.44 -0.08
CA THR A 454 -25.35 19.78 -1.45
C THR A 454 -25.10 21.26 -1.68
N SER A 455 -24.39 21.61 -2.75
CA SER A 455 -24.23 23.01 -3.16
C SER A 455 -25.61 23.63 -3.49
N PRO A 456 -25.85 24.89 -3.11
CA PRO A 456 -24.93 25.81 -2.42
C PRO A 456 -24.81 25.53 -0.92
N VAL A 457 -23.60 25.73 -0.37
CA VAL A 457 -23.34 25.57 1.07
C VAL A 457 -23.43 26.90 1.80
N THR A 458 -24.38 27.03 2.75
CA THR A 458 -24.43 28.20 3.65
C THR A 458 -23.46 28.06 4.83
N VAL A 459 -23.20 29.16 5.52
CA VAL A 459 -22.35 29.13 6.73
C VAL A 459 -22.98 28.25 7.82
N GLU A 460 -24.30 28.34 8.02
CA GLU A 460 -25.02 27.55 9.02
C GLU A 460 -24.98 26.05 8.70
N ALA A 461 -25.08 25.68 7.42
CA ALA A 461 -24.96 24.29 6.99
C ALA A 461 -23.56 23.74 7.24
N ALA A 462 -22.52 24.53 6.93
CA ALA A 462 -21.13 24.20 7.24
C ALA A 462 -20.89 24.07 8.75
N GLU A 463 -21.37 25.00 9.57
CA GLU A 463 -21.23 24.95 11.03
C GLU A 463 -21.98 23.77 11.65
N SER A 464 -23.19 23.46 11.16
CA SER A 464 -23.97 22.31 11.63
C SER A 464 -23.24 21.01 11.35
N PHE A 465 -22.66 20.89 10.15
CA PHE A 465 -21.87 19.74 9.77
C PHE A 465 -20.59 19.61 10.62
N LEU A 466 -19.83 20.70 10.77
CA LEU A 466 -18.62 20.71 11.58
C LEU A 466 -18.93 20.40 13.05
N THR A 467 -20.07 20.87 13.57
CA THR A 467 -20.55 20.56 14.91
C THR A 467 -20.84 19.07 15.04
N LEU A 468 -21.48 18.45 14.05
CA LEU A 468 -21.73 17.00 14.04
C LEU A 468 -20.42 16.22 14.07
N VAL A 469 -19.43 16.57 13.24
CA VAL A 469 -18.17 15.81 13.14
C VAL A 469 -17.30 16.00 14.39
N THR A 470 -17.23 17.22 14.90
CA THR A 470 -16.33 17.57 16.00
C THR A 470 -16.97 17.40 17.38
N GLY A 471 -18.30 17.37 17.45
CA GLY A 471 -19.05 17.49 18.70
C GLY A 471 -18.98 18.87 19.34
N SER A 472 -18.54 19.91 18.63
CA SER A 472 -18.32 21.25 19.19
C SER A 472 -18.79 22.38 18.25
N ALA A 473 -19.86 23.06 18.65
CA ALA A 473 -20.38 24.23 17.92
C ALA A 473 -19.44 25.43 17.99
N ASP A 474 -18.72 25.61 19.11
CA ASP A 474 -17.74 26.68 19.25
C ASP A 474 -16.55 26.46 18.32
N LEU A 475 -16.12 25.21 18.16
CA LEU A 475 -15.07 24.86 17.20
C LEU A 475 -15.57 25.11 15.78
N ALA A 476 -16.79 24.68 15.44
CA ALA A 476 -17.39 24.90 14.13
C ALA A 476 -17.39 26.39 13.74
N LYS A 477 -17.84 27.27 14.64
CA LYS A 477 -17.83 28.73 14.46
C LYS A 477 -16.41 29.30 14.33
N MET A 478 -15.48 28.80 15.12
CA MET A 478 -14.07 29.20 15.01
C MET A 478 -13.55 28.88 13.60
N VAL A 479 -13.79 27.66 13.11
CA VAL A 479 -13.36 27.21 11.78
C VAL A 479 -13.95 28.07 10.66
N THR A 480 -15.24 28.39 10.70
CA THR A 480 -15.88 29.25 9.69
C THR A 480 -15.45 30.72 9.78
N SER A 481 -14.93 31.16 10.93
CA SER A 481 -14.43 32.52 11.14
C SER A 481 -12.99 32.75 10.69
N VAL A 482 -12.22 31.69 10.42
CA VAL A 482 -10.81 31.80 9.97
C VAL A 482 -10.72 32.61 8.67
N PRO A 483 -10.06 33.78 8.64
CA PRO A 483 -10.07 34.70 7.50
C PRO A 483 -9.58 34.07 6.18
N TYR A 484 -8.71 33.07 6.28
CA TYR A 484 -8.19 32.36 5.11
C TYR A 484 -9.30 31.72 4.24
N TYR A 485 -10.34 31.16 4.85
CA TYR A 485 -11.37 30.42 4.11
C TYR A 485 -12.37 31.32 3.40
N LYS A 486 -12.50 32.58 3.83
CA LYS A 486 -13.37 33.59 3.20
C LYS A 486 -14.82 33.13 3.06
N PHE A 487 -15.39 32.58 4.14
CA PHE A 487 -16.83 32.30 4.18
C PHE A 487 -17.63 33.60 3.94
N ASN A 488 -18.63 33.51 3.08
CA ASN A 488 -19.51 34.60 2.70
C ASN A 488 -20.91 34.36 3.31
N THR A 489 -21.37 35.33 4.09
CA THR A 489 -22.65 35.30 4.81
C THR A 489 -23.83 35.81 3.97
N SER A 490 -23.62 36.17 2.71
CA SER A 490 -24.71 36.54 1.80
C SER A 490 -25.66 35.35 1.59
N ALA A 491 -26.96 35.61 1.54
CA ALA A 491 -27.99 34.57 1.35
C ALA A 491 -27.86 33.78 0.03
N GLU A 492 -27.16 34.34 -0.96
CA GLU A 492 -26.91 33.74 -2.27
C GLU A 492 -25.52 33.08 -2.39
N ALA A 493 -24.71 33.11 -1.32
CA ALA A 493 -23.35 32.60 -1.36
C ALA A 493 -23.30 31.07 -1.38
N ASP A 494 -22.42 30.52 -2.24
CA ASP A 494 -22.00 29.13 -2.15
C ASP A 494 -20.61 29.04 -1.52
N ASN A 495 -20.56 28.51 -0.30
CA ASN A 495 -19.34 28.30 0.46
C ASN A 495 -18.72 26.91 0.27
N SER A 496 -19.11 26.13 -0.75
CA SER A 496 -18.61 24.77 -0.98
C SER A 496 -17.08 24.68 -0.94
N LEU A 497 -16.40 25.58 -1.66
CA LEU A 497 -14.93 25.62 -1.68
C LEU A 497 -14.32 26.03 -0.33
N ALA A 498 -14.92 27.00 0.36
CA ALA A 498 -14.47 27.45 1.68
C ALA A 498 -14.60 26.30 2.70
N PHE A 499 -15.73 25.59 2.66
CA PHE A 499 -16.01 24.45 3.49
C PHE A 499 -15.05 23.27 3.24
N HIS A 500 -14.76 22.91 1.98
CA HIS A 500 -13.78 21.86 1.67
C HIS A 500 -12.39 22.20 2.22
N ARG A 501 -11.90 23.40 1.96
CA ARG A 501 -10.60 23.86 2.48
C ARG A 501 -10.56 23.82 4.01
N ALA A 502 -11.63 24.26 4.66
CA ALA A 502 -11.76 24.22 6.10
C ALA A 502 -11.75 22.79 6.65
N PHE A 503 -12.52 21.90 6.01
CA PHE A 503 -12.65 20.51 6.44
C PHE A 503 -11.37 19.70 6.18
N THR A 504 -10.72 19.87 5.02
CA THR A 504 -9.41 19.28 4.71
C THR A 504 -8.37 19.66 5.76
N ASN A 505 -8.29 20.95 6.11
CA ASN A 505 -7.31 21.41 7.08
C ASN A 505 -7.63 20.92 8.50
N LEU A 506 -8.90 20.95 8.90
CA LEU A 506 -9.32 20.49 10.22
C LEU A 506 -9.06 18.99 10.43
N MET A 507 -9.30 18.18 9.40
CA MET A 507 -9.31 16.71 9.54
C MET A 507 -8.02 16.03 9.07
N PHE A 508 -7.28 16.63 8.13
CA PHE A 508 -6.09 16.01 7.51
C PHE A 508 -4.83 16.85 7.73
N ALA A 509 -4.74 18.00 7.08
CA ALA A 509 -3.47 18.73 6.94
C ALA A 509 -2.92 19.29 8.26
N CYS A 510 -3.76 20.00 9.04
CA CYS A 510 -3.31 20.58 10.30
C CYS A 510 -3.04 19.53 11.40
N PRO A 511 -3.89 18.49 11.57
CA PRO A 511 -3.55 17.35 12.42
C PRO A 511 -2.28 16.61 11.98
N ALA A 512 -2.03 16.43 10.68
CA ALA A 512 -0.81 15.83 10.15
C ALA A 512 0.44 16.62 10.55
N ARG A 513 0.39 17.94 10.42
CA ARG A 513 1.43 18.86 10.88
C ARG A 513 1.64 18.76 12.39
N TYR A 514 0.56 18.83 13.17
CA TYR A 514 0.62 18.79 14.63
C TYR A 514 1.19 17.46 15.15
N LEU A 515 0.73 16.34 14.58
CA LEU A 515 1.25 15.01 14.90
C LEU A 515 2.75 14.90 14.57
N THR A 516 3.17 15.42 13.41
CA THR A 516 4.60 15.44 13.02
C THR A 516 5.44 16.20 14.05
N LYS A 517 4.99 17.39 14.51
CA LYS A 517 5.65 18.13 15.60
C LYS A 517 5.74 17.31 16.89
N LEU A 518 4.67 16.61 17.29
CA LEU A 518 4.67 15.77 18.48
C LEU A 518 5.65 14.60 18.38
N MET A 519 5.73 13.94 17.22
CA MET A 519 6.68 12.86 16.96
C MET A 519 8.13 13.35 17.05
N ASN A 520 8.44 14.50 16.44
CA ASN A 520 9.77 15.12 16.51
C ASN A 520 10.15 15.49 17.94
N LYS A 521 9.21 16.02 18.75
CA LYS A 521 9.42 16.28 20.18
C LYS A 521 9.76 15.02 20.97
N GLN A 522 9.35 13.84 20.51
CA GLN A 522 9.66 12.55 21.11
C GLN A 522 11.00 11.95 20.61
N GLY A 523 11.76 12.70 19.82
CA GLY A 523 13.04 12.29 19.23
C GLY A 523 12.88 11.38 18.00
N VAL A 524 11.68 11.31 17.41
CA VAL A 524 11.38 10.46 16.26
C VAL A 524 11.39 11.31 14.99
N PRO A 525 12.28 11.06 14.02
CA PRO A 525 12.31 11.84 12.77
C PRO A 525 10.99 11.71 12.00
N ALA A 526 10.25 12.79 11.92
CA ALA A 526 8.97 12.87 11.25
C ALA A 526 8.93 14.02 10.25
N ARG A 527 8.24 13.79 9.13
CA ARG A 527 8.11 14.74 8.01
C ARG A 527 6.67 14.84 7.54
N VAL A 528 6.32 15.98 6.96
CA VAL A 528 5.03 16.23 6.32
C VAL A 528 5.21 16.60 4.83
N ALA A 529 4.28 16.17 3.98
CA ALA A 529 4.16 16.63 2.60
C ALA A 529 2.70 16.84 2.17
N GLU A 530 2.48 17.74 1.21
CA GLU A 530 1.17 18.04 0.64
C GLU A 530 1.23 17.82 -0.88
N TRP A 531 0.33 16.99 -1.37
CA TRP A 531 0.15 16.73 -2.79
C TRP A 531 -0.75 17.81 -3.40
N ARG A 532 -0.18 18.54 -4.37
CA ARG A 532 -0.85 19.51 -5.26
C ARG A 532 -0.82 19.05 -6.72
N TRP A 533 -0.56 17.77 -6.92
CA TRP A 533 -0.63 17.09 -8.21
C TRP A 533 -1.17 15.68 -8.01
N GLY A 534 -2.10 15.26 -8.85
CA GLY A 534 -2.73 13.95 -8.80
C GLY A 534 -3.13 13.47 -10.18
N GLY A 535 -3.52 12.21 -10.27
CA GLY A 535 -4.14 11.64 -11.45
C GLY A 535 -5.66 11.52 -11.26
N PRO A 536 -6.42 11.17 -12.30
CA PRO A 536 -7.83 10.84 -12.14
C PRO A 536 -8.00 9.64 -11.19
N GLY A 537 -8.38 9.89 -9.94
CA GLY A 537 -8.79 8.86 -9.00
C GLY A 537 -10.20 8.35 -9.26
N PRO A 538 -10.62 7.26 -8.59
CA PRO A 538 -11.98 6.73 -8.70
C PRO A 538 -13.05 7.67 -8.11
N ALA A 539 -12.64 8.62 -7.26
CA ALA A 539 -13.52 9.52 -6.51
C ALA A 539 -13.75 10.88 -7.21
N LYS A 540 -14.09 10.88 -8.50
CA LYS A 540 -14.48 12.12 -9.20
C LYS A 540 -15.91 12.55 -8.82
N THR A 541 -16.06 13.27 -7.71
CA THR A 541 -17.31 13.95 -7.35
C THR A 541 -17.49 15.23 -8.19
N GLN A 542 -18.69 15.84 -8.21
CA GLN A 542 -18.90 17.15 -8.87
C GLN A 542 -17.92 18.23 -8.35
N LEU A 543 -17.47 18.10 -7.11
CA LEU A 543 -16.57 19.03 -6.42
C LEU A 543 -15.09 18.76 -6.71
N CYS A 544 -14.70 17.52 -7.04
CA CYS A 544 -13.34 17.18 -7.48
C CYS A 544 -12.99 17.62 -8.91
N ASN A 545 -13.75 18.58 -9.46
CA ASN A 545 -13.51 19.18 -10.77
C ASN A 545 -12.97 20.62 -10.69
N TYR A 546 -12.74 21.16 -9.48
CA TYR A 546 -12.11 22.47 -9.35
C TYR A 546 -10.69 22.43 -9.93
N LYS A 547 -10.36 23.44 -10.74
CA LYS A 547 -9.05 23.57 -11.36
C LYS A 547 -7.96 23.66 -10.27
N ASP A 548 -6.90 22.88 -10.42
CA ASP A 548 -5.75 22.80 -9.51
C ASP A 548 -6.05 22.22 -8.10
N TYR A 549 -7.17 21.51 -7.94
CA TYR A 549 -7.50 20.71 -6.76
C TYR A 549 -7.46 19.23 -7.07
N TRP A 550 -6.82 18.49 -6.17
CA TRP A 550 -6.66 17.06 -6.27
C TRP A 550 -7.25 16.44 -5.02
N CYS A 551 -8.13 15.48 -5.23
CA CYS A 551 -8.95 14.91 -4.19
C CYS A 551 -8.30 13.71 -3.52
N HIS A 552 -8.90 13.30 -2.41
CA HIS A 552 -8.54 12.09 -1.69
C HIS A 552 -8.37 10.88 -2.62
N ASN A 553 -7.19 10.25 -2.58
CA ASN A 553 -6.71 9.14 -3.44
C ASN A 553 -6.15 9.53 -4.82
N ASP A 554 -6.15 10.79 -5.24
CA ASP A 554 -5.62 11.17 -6.56
C ASP A 554 -4.08 11.03 -6.63
N ASP A 555 -3.38 10.88 -5.50
CA ASP A 555 -1.96 10.54 -5.43
C ASP A 555 -1.65 9.10 -5.84
N LEU A 556 -2.55 8.15 -5.55
CA LEU A 556 -2.29 6.72 -5.72
C LEU A 556 -2.02 6.31 -7.18
N PRO A 557 -2.78 6.78 -8.19
CA PRO A 557 -2.50 6.44 -9.59
C PRO A 557 -1.11 6.89 -10.05
N ILE A 558 -0.65 8.04 -9.57
CA ILE A 558 0.70 8.57 -9.85
C ILE A 558 1.74 7.74 -9.10
N LEU A 559 1.53 7.48 -7.80
CA LEU A 559 2.45 6.72 -6.97
C LEU A 559 2.71 5.30 -7.53
N TRP A 560 1.66 4.60 -7.94
CA TRP A 560 1.75 3.20 -8.40
C TRP A 560 1.98 3.03 -9.90
N GLY A 561 2.09 4.12 -10.66
CA GLY A 561 2.52 4.05 -12.06
C GLY A 561 1.57 3.36 -13.00
N ASN A 562 0.28 3.68 -12.90
CA ASN A 562 -0.67 3.14 -13.84
C ASN A 562 -0.33 3.68 -15.25
N ASN A 563 0.11 2.79 -16.16
CA ASN A 563 0.38 3.13 -17.57
C ASN A 563 -0.87 3.61 -18.31
N THR A 564 -2.04 3.43 -17.68
CA THR A 564 -3.34 3.90 -18.13
C THR A 564 -4.05 4.58 -16.96
N LEU A 565 -3.66 5.82 -16.64
CA LEU A 565 -4.40 6.68 -15.70
C LEU A 565 -5.84 6.83 -16.23
N GLY A 566 -6.77 6.03 -15.74
CA GLY A 566 -8.14 5.99 -16.26
C GLY A 566 -8.22 5.69 -17.77
N GLY A 567 -7.34 4.83 -18.30
CA GLY A 567 -7.29 4.52 -19.74
C GLY A 567 -6.40 5.45 -20.57
N THR A 568 -5.68 6.39 -19.95
CA THR A 568 -4.81 7.35 -20.66
C THR A 568 -3.33 7.18 -20.31
N THR A 569 -2.44 7.33 -21.30
CA THR A 569 -0.99 7.29 -21.09
C THR A 569 -0.56 8.44 -20.18
N PRO A 570 0.23 8.20 -19.12
CA PRO A 570 0.76 9.25 -18.26
C PRO A 570 1.44 10.37 -19.06
N SER A 571 1.27 11.61 -18.62
CA SER A 571 2.00 12.75 -19.19
C SER A 571 3.49 12.72 -18.80
N ALA A 572 4.30 13.58 -19.41
CA ALA A 572 5.70 13.73 -19.00
C ALA A 572 5.85 14.23 -17.55
N ILE A 573 4.88 15.03 -17.08
CA ILE A 573 4.80 15.54 -15.72
C ILE A 573 4.49 14.39 -14.76
N ASP A 574 3.49 13.57 -15.06
CA ASP A 574 3.10 12.42 -14.23
C ASP A 574 4.28 11.49 -14.00
N ARG A 575 5.01 11.14 -15.07
CA ARG A 575 6.23 10.34 -14.97
C ARG A 575 7.30 11.02 -14.11
N ARG A 576 7.47 12.34 -14.22
CA ARG A 576 8.46 13.08 -13.41
C ARG A 576 8.09 13.05 -11.93
N VAL A 577 6.84 13.34 -11.59
CA VAL A 577 6.32 13.30 -10.20
C VAL A 577 6.50 11.89 -9.64
N GLN A 578 6.09 10.88 -10.40
CA GLN A 578 6.22 9.49 -10.01
C GLN A 578 7.67 9.07 -9.74
N ARG A 579 8.64 9.52 -10.55
CA ARG A 579 10.07 9.24 -10.31
C ARG A 579 10.53 9.78 -8.98
N VAL A 580 10.30 11.08 -8.75
CA VAL A 580 10.79 11.73 -7.54
C VAL A 580 10.11 11.15 -6.30
N VAL A 581 8.81 10.91 -6.33
CA VAL A 581 8.11 10.32 -5.19
C VAL A 581 8.56 8.88 -4.95
N GLY A 582 8.74 8.07 -6.01
CA GLY A 582 9.32 6.73 -5.90
C GLY A 582 10.71 6.74 -5.27
N ASP A 583 11.56 7.68 -5.71
CA ASP A 583 12.91 7.86 -5.17
C ASP A 583 12.87 8.33 -3.71
N LEU A 584 11.94 9.22 -3.34
CA LEU A 584 11.74 9.69 -1.96
C LEU A 584 11.29 8.57 -1.01
N TRP A 585 10.27 7.80 -1.39
CA TRP A 585 9.76 6.67 -0.60
C TRP A 585 10.77 5.57 -0.41
N THR A 586 11.50 5.23 -1.45
CA THR A 586 12.50 4.17 -1.35
C THR A 586 13.77 4.63 -0.67
N ALA A 587 14.20 5.88 -0.84
CA ALA A 587 15.25 6.47 -0.02
C ALA A 587 14.84 6.50 1.45
N PHE A 588 13.63 6.96 1.79
CA PHE A 588 13.11 6.91 3.15
C PHE A 588 13.13 5.48 3.71
N GLY A 589 12.58 4.51 2.96
CA GLY A 589 12.55 3.10 3.34
C GLY A 589 13.95 2.50 3.53
N GLY A 590 14.91 2.88 2.70
CA GLY A 590 16.28 2.37 2.69
C GLY A 590 17.24 3.05 3.67
N SER A 591 16.98 4.29 4.07
CA SER A 591 17.88 5.09 4.91
C SER A 591 17.99 4.56 6.34
N SER A 592 19.19 4.75 6.89
CA SER A 592 19.49 4.55 8.32
C SER A 592 18.87 5.66 9.18
N PRO A 593 18.69 5.42 10.50
CA PRO A 593 18.16 6.44 11.40
C PRO A 593 18.95 7.77 11.43
N SER A 594 20.26 7.74 11.19
CA SER A 594 21.09 8.95 11.14
C SER A 594 20.91 9.73 9.84
N GLU A 595 20.73 9.04 8.71
CA GLU A 595 20.42 9.68 7.42
C GLU A 595 19.05 10.36 7.44
N LEU A 596 18.06 9.75 8.11
CA LEU A 596 16.73 10.32 8.27
C LEU A 596 16.66 11.56 9.16
N LYS A 597 17.75 11.95 9.83
CA LYS A 597 17.87 13.21 10.55
C LYS A 597 18.37 14.36 9.68
N LYS A 598 18.87 14.06 8.47
CA LYS A 598 19.34 15.09 7.53
C LYS A 598 18.15 15.79 6.88
N ASP A 599 18.38 17.03 6.43
CA ASP A 599 17.34 17.81 5.75
C ASP A 599 17.10 17.39 4.30
N LYS A 600 17.77 16.33 3.83
CA LYS A 600 17.64 15.83 2.47
C LYS A 600 17.33 14.34 2.44
N ILE A 601 16.36 13.96 1.62
CA ILE A 601 16.04 12.57 1.25
C ILE A 601 16.10 12.49 -0.27
N ALA A 602 16.80 11.48 -0.80
CA ALA A 602 17.04 11.35 -2.26
C ALA A 602 17.60 12.63 -2.94
N GLY A 603 18.37 13.45 -2.20
CA GLY A 603 18.92 14.72 -2.69
C GLY A 603 17.96 15.93 -2.62
N ILE A 604 16.67 15.69 -2.42
CA ILE A 604 15.63 16.71 -2.29
C ILE A 604 15.61 17.24 -0.85
N LYS A 605 15.52 18.57 -0.70
CA LYS A 605 15.34 19.21 0.61
C LYS A 605 13.96 18.84 1.15
N TRP A 606 13.95 18.02 2.19
CA TRP A 606 12.76 17.63 2.94
C TRP A 606 13.14 17.54 4.43
N PRO A 607 13.14 18.69 5.12
CA PRO A 607 13.61 18.77 6.48
C PRO A 607 12.72 17.95 7.41
N VAL A 608 13.33 17.42 8.47
CA VAL A 608 12.56 16.98 9.63
C VAL A 608 11.87 18.23 10.15
N SER A 609 10.54 18.24 10.23
CA SER A 609 9.81 19.42 10.68
C SER A 609 10.32 19.79 12.08
N ASP A 610 10.93 20.94 12.24
CA ASP A 610 11.43 21.41 13.53
C ASP A 610 10.26 21.61 14.52
N VAL A 611 10.61 21.75 15.79
CA VAL A 611 9.62 21.90 16.88
C VAL A 611 8.93 23.28 16.80
N GLU A 612 9.50 24.23 16.05
CA GLU A 612 9.10 25.65 16.03
C GLU A 612 8.73 26.22 14.64
N GLY A 613 8.94 25.54 13.51
CA GLY A 613 8.87 26.11 12.15
C GLY A 613 8.56 25.14 10.99
N SER A 614 7.28 24.81 10.80
CA SER A 614 6.60 24.89 9.49
C SER A 614 7.23 24.37 8.18
N SER A 615 8.17 23.43 8.26
CA SER A 615 8.87 22.94 7.08
C SER A 615 8.32 21.60 6.63
N GLY A 616 7.94 21.52 5.35
CA GLY A 616 7.41 20.33 4.70
C GLY A 616 7.66 20.40 3.18
N LEU A 617 7.22 19.37 2.47
CA LEU A 617 7.40 19.27 1.02
C LEU A 617 6.07 19.47 0.29
N VAL A 618 6.02 20.34 -0.71
CA VAL A 618 4.89 20.42 -1.65
C VAL A 618 5.21 19.59 -2.89
N ILE A 619 4.33 18.65 -3.25
CA ILE A 619 4.48 17.79 -4.43
C ILE A 619 3.55 18.33 -5.52
N ASN A 620 4.09 19.09 -6.48
CA ASN A 620 3.34 19.76 -7.55
C ASN A 620 3.89 19.38 -8.95
N LYS A 621 3.27 19.90 -10.03
CA LYS A 621 3.68 19.62 -11.43
C LYS A 621 5.09 20.08 -11.79
N ASP A 622 5.52 21.20 -11.22
CA ASP A 622 6.78 21.84 -11.59
C ASP A 622 7.95 21.13 -10.90
N MET A 623 7.65 20.35 -9.86
CA MET A 623 8.61 19.64 -9.02
C MET A 623 9.74 20.56 -8.56
N GLU A 624 9.48 21.87 -8.54
CA GLU A 624 10.35 22.84 -7.94
C GLU A 624 10.39 22.50 -6.46
N GLU A 625 11.59 22.56 -5.89
CA GLU A 625 11.85 22.34 -4.48
C GLU A 625 11.17 23.45 -3.66
N GLU A 626 9.83 23.45 -3.61
CA GLU A 626 9.09 24.37 -2.78
C GLU A 626 8.99 23.76 -1.39
N VAL A 627 9.98 24.11 -0.57
CA VAL A 627 10.00 23.84 0.87
C VAL A 627 9.34 25.03 1.56
N GLY A 628 8.10 24.83 2.05
CA GLY A 628 7.27 25.84 2.74
C GLY A 628 6.10 26.29 1.86
N ASP A 629 4.86 25.99 2.23
CA ASP A 629 4.02 26.85 3.07
C ASP A 629 3.23 26.05 4.13
N PHE A 630 3.93 25.27 4.97
CA PHE A 630 3.31 24.64 6.16
C PHE A 630 3.34 25.60 7.37
N ALA A 631 3.81 26.83 7.15
CA ALA A 631 3.90 27.97 8.10
C ALA A 631 2.60 28.73 8.17
N ASP A 632 1.53 27.99 7.99
CA ASP A 632 0.31 28.59 7.57
C ASP A 632 -0.44 29.09 8.79
N GLU A 633 -0.73 30.39 8.81
CA GLU A 633 -1.60 31.04 9.79
C GLU A 633 -2.89 30.24 10.00
N ARG A 634 -3.36 29.53 8.96
CA ARG A 634 -4.46 28.56 9.02
C ARG A 634 -4.31 27.58 10.17
N CYS A 635 -3.23 26.80 10.19
CA CYS A 635 -3.06 25.72 11.15
C CYS A 635 -2.68 26.23 12.54
N ASP A 636 -2.11 27.43 12.65
CA ASP A 636 -1.78 28.05 13.93
C ASP A 636 -3.04 28.46 14.72
N GLU A 637 -4.13 28.82 14.03
CA GLU A 637 -5.43 29.02 14.67
C GLU A 637 -6.00 27.71 15.25
N PHE A 638 -5.94 26.61 14.49
CA PHE A 638 -6.34 25.29 15.01
C PHE A 638 -5.46 24.81 16.18
N ASP A 639 -4.14 25.02 16.09
CA ASP A 639 -3.17 24.68 17.15
C ASP A 639 -3.50 25.46 18.43
N ARG A 640 -3.73 26.78 18.35
CA ARG A 640 -4.09 27.65 19.50
C ARG A 640 -5.44 27.29 20.11
N ALA A 641 -6.42 26.98 19.27
CA ALA A 641 -7.75 26.56 19.73
C ALA A 641 -7.74 25.17 20.36
N GLY A 642 -6.64 24.41 20.29
CA GLY A 642 -6.56 23.05 20.78
C GLY A 642 -7.47 22.07 20.02
N ALA A 643 -7.78 22.39 18.74
CA ALA A 643 -8.79 21.73 17.92
C ALA A 643 -8.69 20.19 17.91
N TYR A 644 -7.47 19.65 17.99
CA TYR A 644 -7.21 18.20 17.91
C TYR A 644 -7.54 17.44 19.20
N SER A 645 -7.66 18.13 20.33
CA SER A 645 -8.08 17.52 21.59
C SER A 645 -9.58 17.25 21.66
N PHE A 646 -10.35 17.90 20.77
CA PHE A 646 -11.82 17.91 20.72
C PHE A 646 -12.44 16.91 19.74
N LEU A 647 -11.66 16.20 18.92
CA LEU A 647 -12.14 15.08 18.09
C LEU A 647 -12.67 13.87 18.91
N ARG A 648 -13.01 14.08 20.19
CA ARG A 648 -13.57 13.11 21.14
C ARG A 648 -15.02 12.77 20.84
N GLY A 649 -15.81 13.71 20.31
CA GLY A 649 -17.25 13.52 20.08
C GLY A 649 -17.54 12.25 19.28
N TYR A 650 -16.80 12.05 18.19
CA TYR A 650 -16.91 10.87 17.32
C TYR A 650 -16.44 9.55 17.96
N ALA A 651 -15.69 9.58 19.07
CA ALA A 651 -15.07 8.38 19.65
C ALA A 651 -15.74 7.87 20.94
N THR A 652 -16.50 8.72 21.62
CA THR A 652 -17.02 8.43 22.98
C THR A 652 -18.53 8.33 23.08
N ALA A 653 -19.28 8.77 22.08
CA ALA A 653 -20.74 8.90 22.11
C ALA A 653 -21.46 7.76 21.38
#